data_AF-A0A194YM25-F1
#
_entry.id   AF-A0A194YM25-F1
#
_cell.length_a   1.000
_cell.length_b   1.000
_cell.length_c   1.000
_cell.angle_alpha   90.00
_cell.angle_beta   90.00
_cell.angle_gamma   90.00
#
_symmetry.space_group_name_H-M   'P 1'
#
loop_
_entity.id
_entity.type
_entity.pdbx_description
1 polymer ?
#
loop_
_entity_poly.entity_id
_entity_poly.type
_entity_poly.pdbx_seq_one_letter_code
_entity_poly.pdbx_strand_id
1 'polypeptide(L)'
;MTAKTTRNKGGTDYTRGVSREQRAINRRNRLESSLLSSQSYLPSDHAAYKAYHNFEDNLSAIAVQRFGEPFREGSIVAFEEKSFGGIIKPGQLTYPVSTDYAEDVSSWVVAIALFDGDKMLFACSGIPIPHGRTRQRLTRFVTSAHLVTQFNQNRNKDDKLRVAVRLPDNTATDGFLGLYDKDIAVVTCLDFLEVCPIDLDHKAKPFPGGCLKAAGRAFNSGSLMAMRGSLYQKRPLEPRNTWVSDSQDISKAVLGGPLLGWDNNIVGMSLDIYDSGDANLRYTFLPMDILCKCLKHFQILNPKKDFRGYALPRDVLSVVPSGFMQTICRLKSHGYPIPPPLVLEFNGRLLNHFEECFGELLPWKGFPYGDPPGGSEKCVWNQLPKEVVTDVSRRVVSLASFNGYVRSFACTSLLIKLGSNAKQTVILTSASLVRDCCNEDIIDDSLTIEVFLPPNQRAGGTLEFYNLDYNIAIVSLKKNFNAICPDDIFTESAKNSSKKVIAIGRDAKFGILMAASGEMKCGNRGCKLDCKDVQLSTCKIKKAGIGGPLINLNGSFVGMNFYDGSGVTPFLPRHKIVKVLSQVNSLPSECGYNHPMPINVIGGTKKGNQKNKWPVPKPYWYHSELQANVHALGKHIGRRLN
;
A
#
# COMPACT_ATOMS: atom_id res chain seq x y z
N MET A 1 55.00 -91.08 -8.37
CA MET A 1 54.59 -90.37 -9.61
C MET A 1 53.70 -89.20 -9.21
N THR A 2 54.02 -88.00 -9.73
CA THR A 2 53.15 -86.80 -9.93
C THR A 2 52.32 -86.23 -8.75
N ALA A 3 52.16 -84.93 -8.52
CA ALA A 3 52.75 -83.66 -8.96
C ALA A 3 52.11 -82.53 -8.11
N LYS A 4 52.89 -81.48 -7.80
CA LYS A 4 52.52 -80.05 -7.64
C LYS A 4 51.54 -79.53 -6.55
N THR A 5 52.00 -78.40 -5.98
CA THR A 5 51.30 -77.15 -5.57
C THR A 5 50.85 -76.90 -4.11
N THR A 6 51.66 -76.06 -3.44
CA THR A 6 51.42 -74.93 -2.51
C THR A 6 50.01 -74.58 -1.98
N ARG A 7 49.91 -74.28 -0.65
CA ARG A 7 49.51 -72.94 -0.11
C ARG A 7 49.58 -72.79 1.42
N ASN A 8 50.32 -71.75 1.84
CA ASN A 8 50.30 -70.86 3.03
C ASN A 8 49.46 -71.21 4.28
N LYS A 9 50.03 -71.27 5.49
CA LYS A 9 50.56 -70.19 6.39
C LYS A 9 49.49 -69.20 6.94
N GLY A 10 49.06 -69.48 8.18
CA GLY A 10 49.19 -68.61 9.37
C GLY A 10 48.48 -67.25 9.42
N GLY A 11 47.57 -67.10 10.38
CA GLY A 11 47.05 -65.80 10.83
C GLY A 11 46.39 -65.92 12.20
N THR A 12 47.07 -65.42 13.23
CA THR A 12 46.67 -65.32 14.64
C THR A 12 45.40 -64.51 14.83
N ASP A 13 44.47 -65.03 15.64
CA ASP A 13 43.25 -64.36 16.07
C ASP A 13 43.53 -63.35 17.19
N TYR A 14 43.57 -62.08 16.80
CA TYR A 14 43.40 -60.94 17.70
C TYR A 14 42.46 -59.97 16.99
N THR A 15 41.27 -59.72 17.53
CA THR A 15 40.73 -58.35 17.63
C THR A 15 39.56 -58.30 18.61
N ARG A 16 39.86 -57.69 19.76
CA ARG A 16 38.92 -57.16 20.76
C ARG A 16 37.75 -56.45 20.09
N GLY A 17 36.53 -56.90 20.41
CA GLY A 17 35.33 -56.11 20.19
C GLY A 17 35.41 -54.77 20.94
N VAL A 18 35.05 -53.70 20.23
CA VAL A 18 35.10 -52.31 20.72
C VAL A 18 34.30 -52.16 22.02
N SER A 19 34.96 -51.69 23.09
CA SER A 19 34.35 -51.51 24.42
C SER A 19 33.19 -50.51 24.40
N ARG A 20 32.32 -50.56 25.40
CA ARG A 20 31.14 -49.67 25.50
C ARG A 20 31.53 -48.18 25.51
N GLU A 21 32.64 -47.84 26.16
CA GLU A 21 33.21 -46.48 26.14
C GLU A 21 33.74 -46.09 24.77
N GLN A 22 34.42 -47.00 24.08
CA GLN A 22 34.93 -46.72 22.74
C GLN A 22 33.79 -46.58 21.71
N ARG A 23 32.64 -47.24 21.91
CA ARG A 23 31.40 -46.98 21.14
C ARG A 23 30.77 -45.63 21.47
N ALA A 24 30.84 -45.18 22.72
CA ALA A 24 30.35 -43.85 23.12
C ALA A 24 31.24 -42.74 22.54
N ILE A 25 32.57 -42.94 22.55
CA ILE A 25 33.55 -42.05 21.91
C ILE A 25 33.35 -42.04 20.39
N ASN A 26 33.16 -43.21 19.75
CA ASN A 26 32.88 -43.24 18.31
C ASN A 26 31.53 -42.60 17.94
N ARG A 27 30.50 -42.69 18.80
CA ARG A 27 29.24 -41.96 18.60
C ARG A 27 29.42 -40.45 18.77
N ARG A 28 30.21 -40.02 19.76
CA ARG A 28 30.55 -38.61 20.00
C ARG A 28 31.37 -38.04 18.84
N ASN A 29 32.36 -38.78 18.35
CA ASN A 29 33.18 -38.43 17.19
C ASN A 29 32.38 -38.47 15.88
N ARG A 30 31.35 -39.32 15.75
CA ARG A 30 30.41 -39.28 14.60
C ARG A 30 29.46 -38.08 14.66
N LEU A 31 29.04 -37.68 15.87
CA LEU A 31 28.25 -36.48 16.10
C LEU A 31 29.11 -35.23 15.85
N GLU A 32 30.35 -35.21 16.34
CA GLU A 32 31.34 -34.16 16.08
C GLU A 32 31.76 -34.14 14.61
N SER A 33 31.90 -35.29 13.92
CA SER A 33 32.15 -35.31 12.47
C SER A 33 30.92 -34.89 11.66
N SER A 34 29.70 -35.13 12.14
CA SER A 34 28.47 -34.59 11.52
C SER A 34 28.29 -33.11 11.79
N LEU A 35 28.78 -32.61 12.93
CA LEU A 35 28.82 -31.19 13.29
C LEU A 35 29.94 -30.46 12.53
N LEU A 36 31.07 -31.12 12.28
CA LEU A 36 32.19 -30.63 11.48
C LEU A 36 31.93 -30.74 9.96
N SER A 37 31.17 -31.75 9.50
CA SER A 37 30.69 -31.81 8.10
C SER A 37 29.48 -30.92 7.85
N SER A 38 28.90 -30.32 8.89
CA SER A 38 27.98 -29.19 8.78
C SER A 38 28.71 -27.84 8.85
N GLN A 39 29.98 -27.80 8.41
CA GLN A 39 30.55 -26.57 7.87
C GLN A 39 29.81 -26.19 6.59
N SER A 40 28.92 -25.22 6.74
CA SER A 40 28.49 -24.27 5.71
C SER A 40 28.00 -24.84 4.37
N TYR A 41 26.77 -25.36 4.36
CA TYR A 41 25.88 -24.99 3.26
C TYR A 41 25.08 -23.77 3.71
N LEU A 42 25.75 -22.61 3.73
CA LEU A 42 25.03 -21.37 3.51
C LEU A 42 24.33 -21.56 2.14
N PRO A 43 23.01 -21.33 2.02
CA PRO A 43 22.41 -21.22 0.70
C PRO A 43 23.26 -20.21 -0.07
N SER A 44 23.69 -20.53 -1.29
CA SER A 44 24.31 -19.51 -2.14
C SER A 44 23.41 -18.28 -2.14
N ASP A 45 23.99 -17.06 -2.19
CA ASP A 45 23.20 -15.82 -2.22
C ASP A 45 22.04 -15.91 -3.23
N HIS A 46 22.26 -16.64 -4.33
CA HIS A 46 21.25 -16.99 -5.32
C HIS A 46 20.06 -17.82 -4.81
N ALA A 47 20.27 -18.86 -4.01
CA ALA A 47 19.20 -19.70 -3.46
C ALA A 47 18.34 -18.94 -2.43
N ALA A 48 18.98 -18.15 -1.57
CA ALA A 48 18.29 -17.30 -0.61
C ALA A 48 17.51 -16.18 -1.33
N TYR A 49 18.09 -15.57 -2.36
CA TYR A 49 17.42 -14.59 -3.23
C TYR A 49 16.20 -15.19 -3.94
N LYS A 50 16.31 -16.42 -4.46
CA LYS A 50 15.18 -17.13 -5.08
C LYS A 50 14.06 -17.42 -4.09
N ALA A 51 14.40 -17.85 -2.87
CA ALA A 51 13.41 -18.08 -1.81
C ALA A 51 12.67 -16.80 -1.42
N TYR A 52 13.36 -15.66 -1.38
CA TYR A 52 12.77 -14.35 -1.14
C TYR A 52 11.74 -13.97 -2.21
N HIS A 53 12.11 -14.07 -3.49
CA HIS A 53 11.18 -13.74 -4.58
C HIS A 53 9.98 -14.67 -4.62
N ASN A 54 10.21 -15.97 -4.44
CA ASN A 54 9.10 -16.92 -4.34
C ASN A 54 8.13 -16.57 -3.19
N PHE A 55 8.64 -16.10 -2.05
CA PHE A 55 7.79 -15.68 -0.94
C PHE A 55 6.99 -14.41 -1.29
N GLU A 56 7.63 -13.42 -1.92
CA GLU A 56 6.95 -12.21 -2.41
C GLU A 56 5.87 -12.51 -3.44
N ASP A 57 6.17 -13.39 -4.39
CA ASP A 57 5.26 -13.81 -5.45
C ASP A 57 4.07 -14.54 -4.87
N ASN A 58 4.29 -15.44 -3.90
CA ASN A 58 3.23 -16.14 -3.20
C ASN A 58 2.31 -15.19 -2.42
N LEU A 59 2.88 -14.23 -1.67
CA LEU A 59 2.08 -13.22 -0.97
C LEU A 59 1.27 -12.36 -1.94
N SER A 60 1.87 -12.00 -3.07
CA SER A 60 1.22 -11.20 -4.10
C SER A 60 0.10 -11.97 -4.80
N ALA A 61 0.31 -13.25 -5.10
CA ALA A 61 -0.71 -14.14 -5.67
C ALA A 61 -1.90 -14.31 -4.73
N ILE A 62 -1.67 -14.51 -3.43
CA ILE A 62 -2.74 -14.59 -2.42
C ILE A 62 -3.52 -13.27 -2.35
N ALA A 63 -2.83 -12.12 -2.39
CA ALA A 63 -3.50 -10.83 -2.38
C ALA A 63 -4.36 -10.63 -3.64
N VAL A 64 -3.86 -10.98 -4.82
CA VAL A 64 -4.63 -10.91 -6.07
C VAL A 64 -5.83 -11.85 -6.04
N GLN A 65 -5.69 -13.06 -5.52
CA GLN A 65 -6.81 -14.00 -5.39
C GLN A 65 -7.93 -13.45 -4.49
N ARG A 66 -7.57 -12.72 -3.42
CA ARG A 66 -8.53 -12.19 -2.43
C ARG A 66 -9.13 -10.85 -2.81
N PHE A 67 -8.37 -9.99 -3.49
CA PHE A 67 -8.71 -8.57 -3.70
C PHE A 67 -8.68 -8.11 -5.17
N GLY A 68 -8.26 -8.98 -6.07
CA GLY A 68 -8.23 -8.73 -7.50
C GLY A 68 -9.62 -8.85 -8.12
N GLU A 69 -9.84 -8.07 -9.17
CA GLU A 69 -11.04 -8.20 -9.99
C GLU A 69 -10.90 -9.39 -10.94
N PRO A 70 -11.98 -10.13 -11.24
CA PRO A 70 -11.94 -11.22 -12.20
C PRO A 70 -11.63 -10.68 -13.61
N PHE A 71 -10.63 -11.26 -14.26
CA PHE A 71 -10.32 -10.97 -15.66
C PHE A 71 -11.25 -11.77 -16.58
N ARG A 72 -11.63 -11.17 -17.71
CA ARG A 72 -12.33 -11.89 -18.78
C ARG A 72 -11.30 -12.36 -19.80
N GLU A 73 -11.29 -13.66 -20.10
CA GLU A 73 -10.58 -14.18 -21.27
C GLU A 73 -11.39 -13.82 -22.53
N GLY A 74 -11.05 -12.68 -23.13
CA GLY A 74 -11.63 -12.22 -24.38
C GLY A 74 -10.58 -12.19 -25.48
N SER A 75 -10.96 -12.64 -26.69
CA SER A 75 -10.19 -12.33 -27.89
C SER A 75 -10.22 -10.82 -28.11
N ILE A 76 -9.06 -10.18 -27.99
CA ILE A 76 -8.91 -8.75 -28.25
C ILE A 76 -9.00 -8.56 -29.76
N VAL A 77 -10.02 -7.86 -30.26
CA VAL A 77 -10.14 -7.51 -31.69
C VAL A 77 -9.59 -6.10 -31.90
N ALA A 78 -8.91 -5.85 -33.02
CA ALA A 78 -8.41 -4.50 -33.31
C ALA A 78 -9.61 -3.58 -33.54
N PHE A 79 -9.57 -2.39 -32.95
CA PHE A 79 -10.55 -1.37 -33.24
C PHE A 79 -10.24 -0.69 -34.57
N GLU A 80 -11.19 -0.76 -35.48
CA GLU A 80 -11.16 0.01 -36.72
C GLU A 80 -11.79 1.38 -36.47
N GLU A 81 -10.96 2.42 -36.50
CA GLU A 81 -11.43 3.80 -36.36
C GLU A 81 -12.22 4.21 -37.60
N LYS A 82 -13.51 4.49 -37.42
CA LYS A 82 -14.38 5.03 -38.45
C LYS A 82 -14.41 6.56 -38.37
N SER A 83 -14.25 7.23 -39.50
CA SER A 83 -14.54 8.67 -39.59
C SER A 83 -16.05 8.93 -39.45
N PHE A 84 -16.41 10.17 -39.17
CA PHE A 84 -17.81 10.61 -39.16
C PHE A 84 -17.94 12.02 -39.70
N GLY A 85 -19.08 12.33 -40.31
CA GLY A 85 -19.37 13.67 -40.81
C GLY A 85 -18.34 14.14 -41.84
N GLY A 86 -18.04 15.44 -41.83
CA GLY A 86 -17.06 16.05 -42.74
C GLY A 86 -15.72 16.34 -42.05
N ILE A 87 -14.63 16.18 -42.79
CA ILE A 87 -13.30 16.69 -42.38
C ILE A 87 -13.32 18.22 -42.45
N ILE A 88 -12.94 18.86 -41.35
CA ILE A 88 -12.93 20.32 -41.20
C ILE A 88 -11.50 20.83 -41.40
N LYS A 89 -11.33 21.79 -42.31
CA LYS A 89 -10.05 22.48 -42.49
C LYS A 89 -9.84 23.55 -41.41
N PRO A 90 -8.58 23.90 -41.06
CA PRO A 90 -8.30 24.98 -40.12
C PRO A 90 -9.08 26.27 -40.46
N GLY A 91 -9.66 26.89 -39.44
CA GLY A 91 -10.45 28.12 -39.54
C GLY A 91 -11.89 27.96 -40.03
N GLN A 92 -12.33 26.78 -40.45
CA GLN A 92 -13.71 26.58 -40.93
C GLN A 92 -14.75 26.45 -39.81
N LEU A 93 -14.33 26.06 -38.60
CA LEU A 93 -15.19 25.97 -37.44
C LEU A 93 -14.53 26.71 -36.28
N THR A 94 -15.12 27.83 -35.89
CA THR A 94 -14.57 28.72 -34.87
C THR A 94 -15.55 28.91 -33.72
N TYR A 95 -15.00 29.10 -32.52
CA TYR A 95 -15.72 29.41 -31.29
C TYR A 95 -15.51 30.89 -30.92
N PRO A 96 -16.59 31.64 -30.63
CA PRO A 96 -16.46 33.04 -30.22
C PRO A 96 -15.99 33.16 -28.75
N VAL A 97 -14.75 33.59 -28.54
CA VAL A 97 -14.20 33.83 -27.20
C VAL A 97 -14.56 35.23 -26.68
N SER A 98 -14.66 36.20 -27.58
CA SER A 98 -15.12 37.57 -27.30
C SER A 98 -15.87 38.16 -28.50
N THR A 99 -16.29 39.43 -28.42
CA THR A 99 -16.96 40.13 -29.53
C THR A 99 -16.12 40.21 -30.79
N ASP A 100 -14.79 40.19 -30.66
CA ASP A 100 -13.84 40.46 -31.74
C ASP A 100 -12.82 39.32 -31.96
N TYR A 101 -12.90 38.23 -31.19
CA TYR A 101 -11.95 37.13 -31.25
C TYR A 101 -12.64 35.77 -31.25
N ALA A 102 -12.33 34.94 -32.25
CA ALA A 102 -12.80 33.57 -32.35
C ALA A 102 -11.63 32.60 -32.52
N GLU A 103 -11.61 31.53 -31.73
CA GLU A 103 -10.59 30.49 -31.78
C GLU A 103 -11.04 29.33 -32.67
N ASP A 104 -10.08 28.66 -33.31
CA ASP A 104 -10.35 27.45 -34.09
C ASP A 104 -10.70 26.28 -33.14
N VAL A 105 -11.85 25.63 -33.37
CA VAL A 105 -12.27 24.47 -32.58
C VAL A 105 -11.24 23.33 -32.62
N SER A 106 -10.37 23.30 -33.62
CA SER A 106 -9.24 22.37 -33.67
C SER A 106 -8.36 22.42 -32.41
N SER A 107 -8.07 23.59 -31.83
CA SER A 107 -7.20 23.67 -30.64
C SER A 107 -7.85 23.11 -29.37
N TRP A 108 -9.16 22.82 -29.41
CA TRP A 108 -10.01 22.43 -28.27
C TRP A 108 -10.40 20.95 -28.28
N VAL A 109 -9.99 20.22 -29.31
CA VAL A 109 -10.34 18.82 -29.50
C VAL A 109 -9.07 18.02 -29.71
N VAL A 110 -8.84 17.05 -28.84
CA VAL A 110 -7.78 16.04 -28.98
C VAL A 110 -8.39 14.69 -29.32
N ALA A 111 -7.59 13.80 -29.91
CA ALA A 111 -7.96 12.39 -30.02
C ALA A 111 -7.29 11.60 -28.90
N ILE A 112 -8.02 10.67 -28.30
CA ILE A 112 -7.54 9.79 -27.23
C ILE A 112 -7.77 8.35 -27.66
N ALA A 113 -6.72 7.54 -27.62
CA ALA A 113 -6.79 6.14 -27.98
C ALA A 113 -6.20 5.22 -26.92
N LEU A 114 -6.81 4.04 -26.81
CA LEU A 114 -6.37 2.93 -25.98
C LEU A 114 -5.62 1.92 -26.86
N PHE A 115 -4.46 1.48 -26.40
CA PHE A 115 -3.60 0.53 -27.09
C PHE A 115 -3.24 -0.66 -26.21
N ASP A 116 -3.02 -1.81 -26.84
CA ASP A 116 -2.28 -2.95 -26.30
C ASP A 116 -1.16 -3.33 -27.27
N GLY A 117 0.10 -3.13 -26.86
CA GLY A 117 1.20 -3.09 -27.83
C GLY A 117 0.87 -2.07 -28.93
N ASP A 118 1.06 -2.42 -30.20
CA ASP A 118 0.75 -1.53 -31.34
C ASP A 118 -0.72 -1.57 -31.78
N LYS A 119 -1.53 -2.40 -31.12
CA LYS A 119 -2.93 -2.60 -31.49
C LYS A 119 -3.81 -1.55 -30.84
N MET A 120 -4.50 -0.75 -31.66
CA MET A 120 -5.54 0.15 -31.17
C MET A 120 -6.78 -0.66 -30.77
N LEU A 121 -7.25 -0.44 -29.54
CA LEU A 121 -8.44 -1.11 -28.98
C LEU A 121 -9.66 -0.20 -28.91
N PHE A 122 -9.43 1.11 -28.90
CA PHE A 122 -10.49 2.10 -28.86
C PHE A 122 -9.92 3.47 -29.19
N ALA A 123 -10.70 4.32 -29.87
CA ALA A 123 -10.39 5.73 -30.05
C ALA A 123 -11.66 6.58 -29.85
N CYS A 124 -11.46 7.75 -29.23
CA CYS A 124 -12.46 8.73 -28.87
C CYS A 124 -11.83 10.13 -28.90
N SER A 125 -12.64 11.16 -28.66
CA SER A 125 -12.17 12.53 -28.53
C SER A 125 -12.03 12.95 -27.07
N GLY A 126 -11.34 14.05 -26.81
CA GLY A 126 -11.28 14.69 -25.51
C GLY A 126 -11.26 16.20 -25.62
N ILE A 127 -11.69 16.86 -24.55
CA ILE A 127 -11.70 18.31 -24.40
C ILE A 127 -10.65 18.71 -23.36
N PRO A 128 -9.67 19.59 -23.69
CA PRO A 128 -8.73 20.11 -22.72
C PRO A 128 -9.47 20.93 -21.65
N ILE A 129 -9.18 20.66 -20.37
CA ILE A 129 -9.79 21.36 -19.23
C ILE A 129 -8.76 22.26 -18.52
N PRO A 130 -9.21 23.31 -17.82
CA PRO A 130 -8.32 24.23 -17.13
C PRO A 130 -7.34 23.52 -16.20
N HIS A 131 -6.11 24.01 -16.22
CA HIS A 131 -5.02 23.50 -15.39
C HIS A 131 -5.36 23.64 -13.91
N GLY A 132 -5.12 22.58 -13.15
CA GLY A 132 -5.21 22.64 -11.69
C GLY A 132 -4.01 23.38 -11.08
N ARG A 133 -4.08 23.72 -9.80
CA ARG A 133 -2.99 24.41 -9.07
C ARG A 133 -1.89 23.46 -8.56
N THR A 134 -1.43 22.53 -9.39
CA THR A 134 -0.30 21.64 -9.03
C THR A 134 1.03 22.31 -9.37
N ARG A 135 2.11 21.99 -8.63
CA ARG A 135 3.47 22.48 -8.95
C ARG A 135 3.96 21.92 -10.30
N GLN A 136 3.56 20.70 -10.60
CA GLN A 136 3.84 20.05 -11.85
C GLN A 136 2.91 20.56 -12.96
N ARG A 137 3.49 20.77 -14.13
CA ARG A 137 2.79 21.16 -15.36
C ARG A 137 2.05 19.93 -15.88
N LEU A 138 0.73 19.95 -15.77
CA LEU A 138 -0.15 18.83 -16.11
C LEU A 138 -1.27 19.32 -17.00
N THR A 139 -1.29 18.90 -18.26
CA THR A 139 -2.43 19.12 -19.15
C THR A 139 -3.46 18.02 -18.89
N ARG A 140 -4.73 18.39 -18.75
CA ARG A 140 -5.83 17.43 -18.49
C ARG A 140 -6.87 17.50 -19.59
N PHE A 141 -7.45 16.35 -19.89
CA PHE A 141 -8.52 16.19 -20.85
C PHE A 141 -9.68 15.46 -20.19
N VAL A 142 -10.89 15.94 -20.43
CA VAL A 142 -12.10 15.19 -20.11
C VAL A 142 -12.58 14.44 -21.35
N THR A 143 -13.02 13.20 -21.16
CA THR A 143 -13.58 12.34 -22.20
C THR A 143 -14.71 11.49 -21.63
N SER A 144 -15.34 10.65 -22.46
CA SER A 144 -16.39 9.72 -22.04
C SER A 144 -15.84 8.59 -21.18
N ALA A 145 -16.62 8.16 -20.17
CA ALA A 145 -16.35 6.95 -19.39
C ALA A 145 -16.33 5.66 -20.23
N HIS A 146 -16.72 5.72 -21.51
CA HIS A 146 -16.53 4.64 -22.47
C HIS A 146 -15.06 4.22 -22.60
N LEU A 147 -14.12 5.16 -22.51
CA LEU A 147 -12.69 4.84 -22.51
C LEU A 147 -12.33 3.91 -21.34
N VAL A 148 -12.88 4.16 -20.15
CA VAL A 148 -12.67 3.32 -18.96
C VAL A 148 -13.36 1.97 -19.10
N THR A 149 -14.55 1.95 -19.69
CA THR A 149 -15.27 0.70 -19.99
C THR A 149 -14.43 -0.19 -20.91
N GLN A 150 -13.88 0.37 -21.98
CA GLN A 150 -12.98 -0.35 -22.89
C GLN A 150 -11.67 -0.75 -22.21
N PHE A 151 -11.10 0.13 -21.38
CA PHE A 151 -9.91 -0.20 -20.59
C PHE A 151 -10.17 -1.44 -19.72
N ASN A 152 -11.25 -1.42 -18.92
CA ASN A 152 -11.61 -2.51 -18.02
C ASN A 152 -11.98 -3.81 -18.76
N GLN A 153 -12.66 -3.73 -19.90
CA GLN A 153 -13.01 -4.90 -20.72
C GLN A 153 -11.76 -5.63 -21.27
N ASN A 154 -10.67 -4.91 -21.50
CA ASN A 154 -9.42 -5.45 -22.04
C ASN A 154 -8.37 -5.73 -20.95
N ARG A 155 -8.71 -5.62 -19.66
CA ARG A 155 -7.80 -5.93 -18.55
C ARG A 155 -7.51 -7.41 -18.45
N ASN A 156 -6.25 -7.73 -18.18
CA ASN A 156 -5.82 -9.06 -17.78
C ASN A 156 -4.73 -8.97 -16.70
N LYS A 157 -4.17 -10.10 -16.27
CA LYS A 157 -3.17 -10.10 -15.19
C LYS A 157 -1.89 -9.35 -15.55
N ASP A 158 -1.49 -9.40 -16.81
CA ASP A 158 -0.19 -8.95 -17.32
C ASP A 158 -0.36 -7.89 -18.44
N ASP A 159 -1.50 -7.20 -18.42
CA ASP A 159 -1.85 -6.25 -19.47
C ASP A 159 -0.88 -5.06 -19.49
N LYS A 160 -0.65 -4.54 -20.71
CA LYS A 160 0.22 -3.39 -20.96
C LYS A 160 -0.58 -2.27 -21.63
N LEU A 161 -1.83 -2.10 -21.20
CA LEU A 161 -2.71 -1.11 -21.81
C LEU A 161 -2.12 0.29 -21.67
N ARG A 162 -2.13 1.02 -22.77
CA ARG A 162 -1.56 2.36 -22.93
C ARG A 162 -2.65 3.31 -23.40
N VAL A 163 -2.76 4.47 -22.78
CA VAL A 163 -3.58 5.57 -23.31
C VAL A 163 -2.64 6.56 -23.98
N ALA A 164 -2.96 6.95 -25.21
CA ALA A 164 -2.22 7.96 -25.95
C ALA A 164 -3.17 9.11 -26.32
N VAL A 165 -2.64 10.33 -26.31
CA VAL A 165 -3.34 11.55 -26.67
C VAL A 165 -2.66 12.15 -27.89
N ARG A 166 -3.44 12.36 -28.96
CA ARG A 166 -2.98 13.04 -30.17
C ARG A 166 -3.50 14.48 -30.19
N LEU A 167 -2.56 15.40 -30.31
CA LEU A 167 -2.75 16.84 -30.24
C LEU A 167 -3.14 17.44 -31.62
N PRO A 168 -3.60 18.71 -31.64
CA PRO A 168 -3.99 19.38 -32.88
C PRO A 168 -2.84 19.56 -33.89
N ASP A 169 -1.60 19.62 -33.42
CA ASP A 169 -0.37 19.68 -34.22
C ASP A 169 0.07 18.29 -34.76
N ASN A 170 -0.79 17.28 -34.60
CA ASN A 170 -0.58 15.86 -34.93
C ASN A 170 0.49 15.12 -34.12
N THR A 171 1.09 15.75 -33.11
CA THR A 171 1.98 15.07 -32.17
C THR A 171 1.17 14.14 -31.26
N ALA A 172 1.81 13.07 -30.80
CA ALA A 172 1.21 12.12 -29.87
C ALA A 172 2.03 12.07 -28.59
N THR A 173 1.34 12.02 -27.45
CA THR A 173 1.93 11.91 -26.12
C THR A 173 1.20 10.86 -25.29
N ASP A 174 1.86 10.35 -24.25
CA ASP A 174 1.25 9.39 -23.35
C ASP A 174 0.25 10.07 -22.41
N GLY A 175 -0.90 9.42 -22.23
CA GLY A 175 -1.96 9.84 -21.33
C GLY A 175 -2.10 8.90 -20.14
N PHE A 176 -2.34 9.48 -18.97
CA PHE A 176 -2.64 8.80 -17.72
C PHE A 176 -4.15 8.80 -17.50
N LEU A 177 -4.78 7.64 -17.65
CA LEU A 177 -6.20 7.47 -17.36
C LEU A 177 -6.39 7.38 -15.84
N GLY A 178 -6.97 8.42 -15.25
CA GLY A 178 -7.03 8.58 -13.80
C GLY A 178 -8.43 8.42 -13.24
N LEU A 179 -9.05 9.55 -12.92
CA LEU A 179 -10.36 9.62 -12.25
C LEU A 179 -11.50 9.45 -13.25
N TYR A 180 -12.57 8.80 -12.82
CA TYR A 180 -13.79 8.64 -13.61
C TYR A 180 -15.02 8.47 -12.72
N ASP A 181 -16.18 8.70 -13.31
CA ASP A 181 -17.49 8.33 -12.78
C ASP A 181 -18.27 7.57 -13.87
N LYS A 182 -19.60 7.47 -13.72
CA LYS A 182 -20.46 6.80 -14.70
C LYS A 182 -20.51 7.50 -16.08
N ASP A 183 -20.21 8.79 -16.15
CA ASP A 183 -20.40 9.62 -17.34
C ASP A 183 -19.05 10.01 -17.96
N ILE A 184 -18.09 10.47 -17.15
CA ILE A 184 -16.84 11.06 -17.62
C ILE A 184 -15.59 10.34 -17.10
N ALA A 185 -14.51 10.45 -17.86
CA ALA A 185 -13.17 10.04 -17.48
C ALA A 185 -12.16 11.17 -17.71
N VAL A 186 -11.09 11.18 -16.92
CA VAL A 186 -10.04 12.19 -16.98
C VAL A 186 -8.72 11.56 -17.39
N VAL A 187 -8.16 12.08 -18.47
CA VAL A 187 -6.83 11.73 -18.95
C VAL A 187 -5.89 12.88 -18.66
N THR A 188 -4.75 12.59 -18.03
CA THR A 188 -3.73 13.60 -17.72
C THR A 188 -2.46 13.32 -18.51
N CYS A 189 -1.87 14.35 -19.10
CA CYS A 189 -0.55 14.29 -19.73
C CYS A 189 0.45 15.13 -18.92
N LEU A 190 1.72 14.79 -19.06
CA LEU A 190 2.81 15.63 -18.56
C LEU A 190 3.01 16.82 -19.49
N ASP A 191 3.47 17.92 -18.88
CA ASP A 191 3.80 19.19 -19.53
C ASP A 191 2.60 20.04 -19.99
N PHE A 192 2.92 21.30 -20.32
CA PHE A 192 1.98 22.21 -20.97
C PHE A 192 1.97 21.89 -22.47
N LEU A 193 0.87 21.30 -22.92
CA LEU A 193 0.66 21.01 -24.32
C LEU A 193 0.01 22.24 -24.96
N GLU A 194 0.30 22.49 -26.24
CA GLU A 194 -0.27 23.61 -27.00
C GLU A 194 -1.74 23.35 -27.36
N VAL A 195 -2.60 23.41 -26.34
CA VAL A 195 -4.05 23.25 -26.43
C VAL A 195 -4.75 24.38 -25.69
N CYS A 196 -5.93 24.77 -26.18
CA CYS A 196 -6.74 25.79 -25.51
C CYS A 196 -7.75 25.10 -24.59
N PRO A 197 -7.67 25.30 -23.26
CA PRO A 197 -8.63 24.73 -22.33
C PRO A 197 -10.00 25.39 -22.48
N ILE A 198 -11.04 24.57 -22.35
CA ILE A 198 -12.41 25.07 -22.36
C ILE A 198 -12.65 26.07 -21.22
N ASP A 199 -13.34 27.16 -21.53
CA ASP A 199 -13.81 28.11 -20.52
C ASP A 199 -15.03 27.53 -19.78
N LEU A 200 -14.83 27.26 -18.49
CA LEU A 200 -15.85 26.69 -17.59
C LEU A 200 -16.58 27.77 -16.75
N ASP A 201 -16.18 29.03 -16.85
CA ASP A 201 -16.76 30.16 -16.11
C ASP A 201 -17.95 30.80 -16.85
N HIS A 202 -18.10 30.51 -18.14
CA HIS A 202 -19.28 30.90 -18.91
C HIS A 202 -20.54 30.21 -18.36
N LYS A 203 -21.45 30.99 -17.78
CA LYS A 203 -22.80 30.51 -17.42
C LYS A 203 -23.46 29.96 -18.68
N ALA A 204 -23.70 28.66 -18.73
CA ALA A 204 -24.43 28.00 -19.81
C ALA A 204 -25.72 28.79 -20.09
N LYS A 205 -25.79 29.46 -21.25
CA LYS A 205 -27.03 30.09 -21.69
C LYS A 205 -28.03 28.95 -21.95
N PRO A 206 -29.31 29.09 -21.54
CA PRO A 206 -30.33 28.09 -21.84
C PRO A 206 -30.32 27.83 -23.35
N PHE A 207 -30.18 26.57 -23.75
CA PHE A 207 -30.15 26.19 -25.15
C PHE A 207 -31.53 26.47 -25.78
N PRO A 208 -31.66 27.43 -26.71
CA PRO A 208 -32.87 27.52 -27.51
C PRO A 208 -32.81 26.35 -28.49
N GLY A 209 -33.81 25.46 -28.48
CA GLY A 209 -33.85 24.26 -29.34
C GLY A 209 -33.44 24.58 -30.79
N GLY A 210 -32.59 23.75 -31.39
CA GLY A 210 -32.01 24.02 -32.71
C GLY A 210 -30.97 23.00 -33.17
N CYS A 211 -30.30 23.36 -34.27
CA CYS A 211 -29.20 22.61 -34.91
C CYS A 211 -27.98 22.54 -33.97
N LEU A 212 -27.45 21.33 -33.79
CA LEU A 212 -26.24 21.02 -33.06
C LEU A 212 -25.11 20.67 -34.03
N LYS A 213 -23.87 20.88 -33.61
CA LYS A 213 -22.68 20.37 -34.28
C LYS A 213 -21.83 19.61 -33.27
N ALA A 214 -21.58 18.33 -33.52
CA ALA A 214 -20.63 17.55 -32.74
C ALA A 214 -19.27 17.59 -33.43
N ALA A 215 -18.21 17.89 -32.69
CA ALA A 215 -16.85 17.85 -33.18
C ALA A 215 -16.05 16.75 -32.48
N GLY A 216 -15.11 16.15 -33.22
CA GLY A 216 -14.20 15.14 -32.71
C GLY A 216 -12.95 15.05 -33.58
N ARG A 217 -11.93 14.35 -33.11
CA ARG A 217 -10.68 14.17 -33.85
C ARG A 217 -10.39 12.69 -34.04
N ALA A 218 -9.98 12.34 -35.26
CA ALA A 218 -9.52 10.99 -35.57
C ALA A 218 -8.11 10.79 -35.01
N PHE A 219 -7.88 9.70 -34.31
CA PHE A 219 -6.56 9.37 -33.79
C PHE A 219 -5.58 9.03 -34.91
N ASN A 220 -5.97 8.29 -35.95
CA ASN A 220 -5.03 7.84 -36.99
C ASN A 220 -4.57 8.96 -37.93
N SER A 221 -5.49 9.83 -38.37
CA SER A 221 -5.17 10.93 -39.28
C SER A 221 -4.89 12.25 -38.57
N GLY A 222 -5.30 12.38 -37.30
CA GLY A 222 -5.30 13.66 -36.59
C GLY A 222 -6.32 14.67 -37.13
N SER A 223 -7.15 14.29 -38.09
CA SER A 223 -8.11 15.20 -38.73
C SER A 223 -9.25 15.59 -37.79
N LEU A 224 -9.58 16.88 -37.77
CA LEU A 224 -10.80 17.37 -37.13
C LEU A 224 -12.01 16.96 -38.00
N MET A 225 -13.01 16.39 -37.35
CA MET A 225 -14.25 15.93 -37.97
C MET A 225 -15.43 16.58 -37.27
N ALA A 226 -16.46 16.93 -38.03
CA ALA A 226 -17.70 17.44 -37.45
C ALA A 226 -18.93 16.91 -38.18
N MET A 227 -19.99 16.67 -37.43
CA MET A 227 -21.31 16.32 -37.95
C MET A 227 -22.39 17.24 -37.38
N ARG A 228 -23.42 17.48 -38.18
CA ARG A 228 -24.62 18.21 -37.75
C ARG A 228 -25.63 17.25 -37.15
N GLY A 229 -26.49 17.77 -36.30
CA GLY A 229 -27.60 17.04 -35.74
C GLY A 229 -28.63 17.95 -35.12
N SER A 230 -29.61 17.36 -34.46
CA SER A 230 -30.69 18.06 -33.78
C SER A 230 -31.02 17.42 -32.43
N LEU A 231 -31.50 18.22 -31.48
CA LEU A 231 -32.00 17.67 -30.22
C LEU A 231 -33.22 16.79 -30.48
N TYR A 232 -33.24 15.62 -29.84
CA TYR A 232 -34.39 14.74 -29.92
C TYR A 232 -35.47 15.20 -28.93
N GLN A 233 -36.66 15.56 -29.46
CA GLN A 233 -37.80 16.00 -28.65
C GLN A 233 -38.64 14.78 -28.19
N LYS A 234 -38.91 14.72 -26.89
CA LYS A 234 -39.26 13.51 -26.10
C LYS A 234 -40.52 12.70 -26.48
N ARG A 235 -40.43 11.37 -26.21
CA ARG A 235 -41.46 10.55 -25.53
C ARG A 235 -41.13 10.40 -24.02
N PRO A 236 -42.08 10.07 -23.11
CA PRO A 236 -41.91 10.19 -21.65
C PRO A 236 -40.79 9.35 -20.99
N LEU A 237 -40.29 8.29 -21.63
CA LEU A 237 -39.45 7.25 -21.01
C LEU A 237 -37.94 7.33 -21.36
N GLU A 238 -37.49 8.31 -22.14
CA GLU A 238 -36.13 8.36 -22.67
C GLU A 238 -35.16 9.33 -21.93
N PRO A 239 -33.84 9.12 -22.03
CA PRO A 239 -32.82 9.92 -21.35
C PRO A 239 -32.99 11.42 -21.66
N ARG A 240 -32.82 12.27 -20.64
CA ARG A 240 -33.16 13.71 -20.73
C ARG A 240 -32.35 14.51 -21.76
N ASN A 241 -31.21 14.01 -22.27
CA ASN A 241 -30.25 14.74 -23.09
C ASN A 241 -29.76 13.91 -24.29
N THR A 242 -30.62 13.72 -25.28
CA THR A 242 -30.30 12.97 -26.51
C THR A 242 -30.33 13.88 -27.74
N TRP A 243 -29.43 13.64 -28.68
CA TRP A 243 -29.43 14.27 -29.99
C TRP A 243 -29.28 13.21 -31.08
N VAL A 244 -29.80 13.53 -32.27
CA VAL A 244 -29.74 12.67 -33.45
C VAL A 244 -28.84 13.33 -34.47
N SER A 245 -27.93 12.56 -35.05
CA SER A 245 -27.06 13.01 -36.13
C SER A 245 -27.84 13.07 -37.45
N ASP A 246 -27.53 14.06 -38.27
CA ASP A 246 -28.00 14.14 -39.65
C ASP A 246 -27.22 13.17 -40.57
N SER A 247 -26.08 12.65 -40.10
CA SER A 247 -25.30 11.61 -40.79
C SER A 247 -25.69 10.21 -40.30
N GLN A 248 -25.66 9.24 -41.22
CA GLN A 248 -25.79 7.81 -40.92
C GLN A 248 -24.49 7.19 -40.38
N ASP A 249 -23.37 7.93 -40.38
CA ASP A 249 -22.08 7.42 -39.92
C ASP A 249 -22.03 7.27 -38.40
N ILE A 250 -21.81 6.04 -37.94
CA ILE A 250 -21.61 5.75 -36.53
C ILE A 250 -20.11 5.71 -36.24
N SER A 251 -19.64 6.67 -35.45
CA SER A 251 -18.28 6.63 -34.93
C SER A 251 -18.22 6.87 -33.44
N LYS A 252 -17.45 6.02 -32.74
CA LYS A 252 -17.08 6.24 -31.34
C LYS A 252 -16.02 7.34 -31.18
N ALA A 253 -15.40 7.78 -32.28
CA ALA A 253 -14.42 8.87 -32.26
C ALA A 253 -15.03 10.20 -31.78
N VAL A 254 -16.35 10.41 -31.90
CA VAL A 254 -17.03 11.62 -31.41
C VAL A 254 -17.19 11.65 -29.89
N LEU A 255 -17.14 10.50 -29.22
CA LEU A 255 -17.35 10.42 -27.78
C LEU A 255 -16.26 11.19 -27.03
N GLY A 256 -16.64 11.94 -26.00
CA GLY A 256 -15.75 12.85 -25.29
C GLY A 256 -15.44 14.16 -26.03
N GLY A 257 -15.93 14.35 -27.26
CA GLY A 257 -15.80 15.58 -28.03
C GLY A 257 -16.87 16.62 -27.68
N PRO A 258 -16.64 17.91 -28.00
CA PRO A 258 -17.57 18.98 -27.68
C PRO A 258 -18.79 18.95 -28.59
N LEU A 259 -19.93 19.31 -28.02
CA LEU A 259 -21.18 19.57 -28.71
C LEU A 259 -21.40 21.08 -28.75
N LEU A 260 -21.59 21.64 -29.94
CA LEU A 260 -21.73 23.06 -30.20
C LEU A 260 -23.17 23.40 -30.59
N GLY A 261 -23.65 24.55 -30.11
CA GLY A 261 -24.91 25.13 -30.53
C GLY A 261 -24.81 25.84 -31.88
N TRP A 262 -25.94 26.43 -32.31
CA TRP A 262 -26.05 27.24 -33.53
C TRP A 262 -25.12 28.47 -33.54
N ASP A 263 -24.84 29.01 -32.35
CA ASP A 263 -23.92 30.12 -32.08
C ASP A 263 -22.46 29.67 -31.93
N ASN A 264 -22.18 28.38 -32.23
CA ASN A 264 -20.91 27.70 -31.99
C ASN A 264 -20.45 27.71 -30.52
N ASN A 265 -21.31 28.05 -29.55
CA ASN A 265 -20.96 27.91 -28.14
C ASN A 265 -21.05 26.44 -27.71
N ILE A 266 -20.20 26.02 -26.76
CA ILE A 266 -20.22 24.65 -26.24
C ILE A 266 -21.43 24.49 -25.34
N VAL A 267 -22.29 23.53 -25.70
CA VAL A 267 -23.49 23.18 -24.96
C VAL A 267 -23.28 21.95 -24.08
N GLY A 268 -22.29 21.12 -24.43
CA GLY A 268 -21.93 19.94 -23.66
C GLY A 268 -20.85 19.08 -24.30
N MET A 269 -20.75 17.85 -23.82
CA MET A 269 -19.81 16.83 -24.31
C MET A 269 -20.57 15.57 -24.72
N SER A 270 -20.22 14.96 -25.85
CA SER A 270 -20.80 13.70 -26.30
C SER A 270 -20.40 12.54 -25.37
N LEU A 271 -21.35 11.74 -24.90
CA LEU A 271 -21.10 10.70 -23.88
C LEU A 271 -21.16 9.29 -24.44
N ASP A 272 -22.28 8.91 -25.03
CA ASP A 272 -22.58 7.53 -25.38
C ASP A 272 -23.48 7.45 -26.61
N ILE A 273 -23.48 6.29 -27.26
CA ILE A 273 -24.35 5.90 -28.34
C ILE A 273 -25.45 5.02 -27.75
N TYR A 274 -26.68 5.52 -27.79
CA TYR A 274 -27.88 4.81 -27.39
C TYR A 274 -28.54 4.20 -28.63
N ASP A 275 -28.67 2.87 -28.63
CA ASP A 275 -29.46 2.13 -29.61
C ASP A 275 -30.90 1.99 -29.08
N SER A 276 -31.82 2.74 -29.68
CA SER A 276 -33.25 2.70 -29.35
C SER A 276 -33.98 1.50 -29.99
N GLY A 277 -33.32 0.70 -30.83
CA GLY A 277 -33.91 -0.41 -31.57
C GLY A 277 -34.84 0.01 -32.73
N ASP A 278 -35.16 1.30 -32.84
CA ASP A 278 -35.58 1.90 -34.11
C ASP A 278 -34.33 2.30 -34.90
N ALA A 279 -34.35 2.22 -36.23
CA ALA A 279 -33.17 2.35 -37.09
C ALA A 279 -32.38 3.68 -37.00
N ASN A 280 -32.75 4.58 -36.07
CA ASN A 280 -32.12 5.87 -35.82
C ASN A 280 -31.29 5.82 -34.53
N LEU A 281 -29.96 5.74 -34.66
CA LEU A 281 -29.06 5.82 -33.50
C LEU A 281 -29.08 7.21 -32.88
N ARG A 282 -29.03 7.24 -31.54
CA ARG A 282 -29.07 8.48 -30.76
C ARG A 282 -27.79 8.62 -29.98
N TYR A 283 -27.33 9.84 -29.85
CA TYR A 283 -26.20 10.16 -28.99
C TYR A 283 -26.72 10.81 -27.72
N THR A 284 -26.14 10.45 -26.59
CA THR A 284 -26.34 11.16 -25.33
C THR A 284 -25.23 12.19 -25.16
N PHE A 285 -25.54 13.28 -24.46
CA PHE A 285 -24.55 14.31 -24.13
C PHE A 285 -24.68 14.77 -22.68
N LEU A 286 -23.55 15.24 -22.13
CA LEU A 286 -23.47 15.88 -20.82
C LEU A 286 -23.51 17.39 -21.00
N PRO A 287 -24.56 18.08 -20.50
CA PRO A 287 -24.60 19.53 -20.51
C PRO A 287 -23.41 20.16 -19.78
N MET A 288 -22.98 21.33 -20.24
CA MET A 288 -21.84 22.05 -19.66
C MET A 288 -21.97 22.33 -18.16
N ASP A 289 -23.16 22.66 -17.67
CA ASP A 289 -23.35 22.95 -16.24
C ASP A 289 -23.14 21.70 -15.36
N ILE A 290 -23.52 20.53 -15.86
CA ILE A 290 -23.31 19.24 -15.19
C ILE A 290 -21.83 18.86 -15.26
N LEU A 291 -21.18 19.02 -16.42
CA LEU A 291 -19.74 18.79 -16.56
C LEU A 291 -18.93 19.64 -15.57
N CYS A 292 -19.24 20.94 -15.44
CA CYS A 292 -18.60 21.82 -14.46
C CYS A 292 -18.80 21.33 -13.02
N LYS A 293 -19.99 20.82 -12.67
CA LYS A 293 -20.27 20.25 -11.34
C LYS A 293 -19.45 18.97 -11.11
N CYS A 294 -19.36 18.08 -12.09
CA CYS A 294 -18.54 16.86 -12.02
C CYS A 294 -17.06 17.20 -11.80
N LEU A 295 -16.50 18.14 -12.57
CA LEU A 295 -15.09 18.54 -12.43
C LEU A 295 -14.78 19.22 -11.08
N LYS A 296 -15.74 19.96 -10.51
CA LYS A 296 -15.63 20.48 -9.13
C LYS A 296 -15.68 19.35 -8.10
N HIS A 297 -16.58 18.38 -8.28
CA HIS A 297 -16.72 17.20 -7.40
C HIS A 297 -15.47 16.32 -7.41
N PHE A 298 -14.84 16.15 -8.58
CA PHE A 298 -13.56 15.44 -8.75
C PHE A 298 -12.37 16.18 -8.10
N GLN A 299 -12.59 17.39 -7.58
CA GLN A 299 -11.55 18.26 -7.02
C GLN A 299 -10.46 18.63 -8.03
N ILE A 300 -10.77 18.64 -9.33
CA ILE A 300 -9.81 19.06 -10.37
C ILE A 300 -9.72 20.58 -10.40
N LEU A 301 -10.87 21.26 -10.33
CA LEU A 301 -10.94 22.73 -10.29
C LEU A 301 -10.62 23.28 -8.90
N ASN A 302 -10.81 22.48 -7.84
CA ASN A 302 -10.58 22.84 -6.44
C ASN A 302 -9.73 21.77 -5.72
N PRO A 303 -8.45 21.57 -6.09
CA PRO A 303 -7.64 20.48 -5.56
C PRO A 303 -7.29 20.70 -4.09
N LYS A 304 -7.41 19.64 -3.28
CA LYS A 304 -6.81 19.59 -1.94
C LYS A 304 -5.28 19.60 -2.07
N LYS A 305 -4.61 20.38 -1.22
CA LYS A 305 -3.15 20.57 -1.26
C LYS A 305 -2.34 19.44 -0.61
N ASP A 306 -3.00 18.58 0.17
CA ASP A 306 -2.37 17.51 0.96
C ASP A 306 -3.07 16.16 0.69
N PHE A 307 -2.30 15.09 0.54
CA PHE A 307 -2.84 13.73 0.42
C PHE A 307 -3.03 13.04 1.79
N ARG A 308 -2.72 13.70 2.91
CA ARG A 308 -3.11 13.23 4.24
C ARG A 308 -4.63 13.14 4.35
N GLY A 309 -5.13 11.95 4.62
CA GLY A 309 -6.58 11.69 4.63
C GLY A 309 -7.21 11.84 3.24
N TYR A 310 -6.42 11.66 2.17
CA TYR A 310 -6.96 11.58 0.82
C TYR A 310 -7.96 10.43 0.75
N ALA A 311 -9.14 10.76 0.28
CA ALA A 311 -10.19 9.83 -0.07
C ALA A 311 -10.83 10.35 -1.36
N LEU A 312 -11.23 9.42 -2.23
CA LEU A 312 -12.00 9.77 -3.41
C LEU A 312 -13.35 10.38 -2.98
N PRO A 313 -13.87 11.40 -3.69
CA PRO A 313 -15.24 11.82 -3.53
C PRO A 313 -16.21 10.64 -3.68
N ARG A 314 -17.39 10.72 -3.07
CA ARG A 314 -18.45 9.71 -3.27
C ARG A 314 -18.74 9.54 -4.76
N ASP A 315 -18.93 8.30 -5.20
CA ASP A 315 -19.24 7.91 -6.58
C ASP A 315 -18.15 8.21 -7.62
N VAL A 316 -16.95 8.64 -7.19
CA VAL A 316 -15.77 8.82 -8.04
C VAL A 316 -14.83 7.64 -7.85
N LEU A 317 -14.39 7.06 -8.96
CA LEU A 317 -13.48 5.93 -9.00
C LEU A 317 -12.14 6.35 -9.60
N SER A 318 -11.10 5.56 -9.31
CA SER A 318 -9.78 5.69 -9.92
C SER A 318 -9.47 4.44 -10.69
N VAL A 319 -8.98 4.60 -11.91
CA VAL A 319 -8.42 3.47 -12.66
C VAL A 319 -7.15 3.01 -11.97
N VAL A 320 -6.96 1.69 -11.90
CA VAL A 320 -5.70 1.08 -11.51
C VAL A 320 -4.88 0.92 -12.79
N PRO A 321 -3.72 1.57 -12.94
CA PRO A 321 -2.94 1.46 -14.17
C PRO A 321 -2.46 0.03 -14.43
N SER A 322 -2.22 -0.27 -15.71
CA SER A 322 -1.68 -1.54 -16.19
C SER A 322 -0.37 -1.87 -15.48
N GLY A 323 -0.19 -3.11 -15.02
CA GLY A 323 0.99 -3.53 -14.24
C GLY A 323 0.98 -3.17 -12.74
N PHE A 324 0.01 -2.38 -12.24
CA PHE A 324 -0.07 -2.03 -10.81
C PHE A 324 -1.09 -2.83 -10.00
N MET A 325 -1.79 -3.78 -10.62
CA MET A 325 -2.87 -4.55 -9.95
C MET A 325 -2.36 -5.29 -8.71
N GLN A 326 -1.19 -5.93 -8.80
CA GLN A 326 -0.57 -6.64 -7.67
C GLN A 326 -0.28 -5.69 -6.51
N THR A 327 0.26 -4.51 -6.81
CA THR A 327 0.52 -3.44 -5.84
C THR A 327 -0.76 -2.99 -5.14
N ILE A 328 -1.85 -2.77 -5.89
CA ILE A 328 -3.15 -2.39 -5.32
C ILE A 328 -3.74 -3.49 -4.44
N CYS A 329 -3.74 -4.74 -4.90
CA CYS A 329 -4.24 -5.86 -4.12
C CYS A 329 -3.46 -6.04 -2.80
N ARG A 330 -2.14 -5.83 -2.86
CA ARG A 330 -1.28 -5.84 -1.67
C ARG A 330 -1.54 -4.66 -0.74
N LEU A 331 -1.86 -3.47 -1.25
CA LEU A 331 -2.26 -2.34 -0.40
C LEU A 331 -3.59 -2.61 0.30
N LYS A 332 -4.57 -3.17 -0.42
CA LYS A 332 -5.86 -3.60 0.13
C LYS A 332 -5.69 -4.66 1.23
N SER A 333 -4.86 -5.68 1.01
CA SER A 333 -4.61 -6.73 2.02
C SER A 333 -3.97 -6.19 3.30
N HIS A 334 -3.20 -5.11 3.21
CA HIS A 334 -2.58 -4.45 4.35
C HIS A 334 -3.43 -3.35 4.99
N GLY A 335 -4.64 -3.10 4.47
CA GLY A 335 -5.54 -2.06 4.99
C GLY A 335 -5.06 -0.63 4.74
N TYR A 336 -4.19 -0.42 3.74
CA TYR A 336 -3.62 0.89 3.45
C TYR A 336 -4.49 1.72 2.49
N PRO A 337 -4.43 3.06 2.59
CA PRO A 337 -5.16 3.92 1.67
C PRO A 337 -4.68 3.69 0.23
N ILE A 338 -5.60 3.72 -0.72
CA ILE A 338 -5.26 3.64 -2.14
C ILE A 338 -4.65 4.98 -2.60
N PRO A 339 -3.53 4.97 -3.33
CA PRO A 339 -2.90 6.19 -3.83
C PRO A 339 -3.80 6.92 -4.81
N PRO A 340 -3.77 8.27 -4.86
CA PRO A 340 -4.27 9.00 -6.02
C PRO A 340 -3.60 8.48 -7.30
N PRO A 341 -4.30 8.41 -8.45
CA PRO A 341 -3.80 7.75 -9.66
C PRO A 341 -2.39 8.23 -10.09
N LEU A 342 -2.16 9.54 -10.19
CA LEU A 342 -0.85 10.09 -10.54
C LEU A 342 0.23 9.79 -9.49
N VAL A 343 -0.13 9.74 -8.21
CA VAL A 343 0.82 9.44 -7.14
C VAL A 343 1.32 8.00 -7.26
N LEU A 344 0.47 7.07 -7.67
CA LEU A 344 0.88 5.70 -7.94
C LEU A 344 1.86 5.63 -9.12
N GLU A 345 1.51 6.25 -10.24
CA GLU A 345 2.31 6.19 -11.48
C GLU A 345 3.67 6.88 -11.36
N PHE A 346 3.76 7.93 -10.53
CA PHE A 346 5.01 8.62 -10.23
C PHE A 346 5.76 8.07 -9.00
N ASN A 347 5.46 6.83 -8.58
CA ASN A 347 6.15 6.17 -7.47
C ASN A 347 6.14 6.98 -6.17
N GLY A 348 4.97 7.53 -5.84
CA GLY A 348 4.70 8.13 -4.54
C GLY A 348 5.06 7.17 -3.42
N ARG A 349 5.46 7.73 -2.28
CA ARG A 349 5.85 6.96 -1.10
C ARG A 349 4.67 6.90 -0.14
N LEU A 350 4.29 5.69 0.25
CA LEU A 350 3.46 5.49 1.42
C LEU A 350 4.34 5.76 2.65
N LEU A 351 3.89 6.67 3.51
CA LEU A 351 4.55 7.00 4.78
C LEU A 351 3.65 6.60 5.94
N ASN A 352 4.24 6.47 7.13
CA ASN A 352 3.62 5.98 8.34
C ASN A 352 3.01 4.58 8.16
N HIS A 353 3.65 3.68 7.43
CA HIS A 353 3.22 2.29 7.29
C HIS A 353 3.99 1.38 8.27
N PHE A 354 3.46 0.19 8.56
CA PHE A 354 4.01 -0.71 9.58
C PHE A 354 5.29 -1.42 9.16
N GLU A 355 5.57 -1.52 7.87
CA GLU A 355 6.81 -2.12 7.33
C GLU A 355 7.99 -1.16 7.29
N GLU A 356 7.83 0.10 7.72
CA GLU A 356 8.97 1.01 7.86
C GLU A 356 9.94 0.49 8.91
N CYS A 357 11.06 -0.04 8.46
CA CYS A 357 12.19 -0.41 9.29
C CYS A 357 12.82 0.83 9.95
N PHE A 358 13.50 0.62 11.08
CA PHE A 358 14.22 1.67 11.78
C PHE A 358 15.58 1.17 12.28
N GLY A 359 16.51 2.10 12.52
CA GLY A 359 17.83 1.77 13.03
C GLY A 359 18.60 0.80 12.14
N GLU A 360 19.37 -0.09 12.74
CA GLU A 360 20.18 -1.08 12.05
C GLU A 360 19.48 -2.44 11.97
N LEU A 361 19.53 -3.08 10.81
CA LEU A 361 18.93 -4.39 10.56
C LEU A 361 19.89 -5.53 10.88
N LEU A 362 19.39 -6.59 11.48
CA LEU A 362 20.10 -7.85 11.68
C LEU A 362 19.30 -9.00 11.07
N PRO A 363 19.70 -9.53 9.90
CA PRO A 363 19.04 -10.67 9.29
C PRO A 363 19.26 -11.93 10.13
N TRP A 364 18.33 -12.89 10.01
CA TRP A 364 18.53 -14.21 10.58
C TRP A 364 19.57 -14.99 9.76
N LYS A 365 20.35 -15.87 10.41
CA LYS A 365 21.41 -16.66 9.76
C LYS A 365 20.81 -17.51 8.64
N GLY A 366 21.11 -17.18 7.37
CA GLY A 366 20.55 -17.84 6.18
C GLY A 366 19.53 -17.04 5.37
N PHE A 367 19.27 -15.77 5.71
CA PHE A 367 18.47 -14.83 4.88
C PHE A 367 19.37 -14.04 3.90
N PRO A 368 18.88 -13.68 2.69
CA PRO A 368 19.66 -13.10 1.58
C PRO A 368 19.94 -11.60 1.72
N TYR A 369 20.31 -11.13 2.91
CA TYR A 369 20.91 -9.81 3.02
C TYR A 369 22.40 -10.00 3.25
N GLY A 370 23.20 -9.61 2.25
CA GLY A 370 24.63 -9.41 2.40
C GLY A 370 24.91 -8.45 3.56
N ASP A 371 26.16 -8.47 4.03
CA ASP A 371 26.60 -7.63 5.15
C ASP A 371 26.02 -6.21 5.01
N PRO A 372 25.49 -5.62 6.11
CA PRO A 372 24.99 -4.25 6.09
C PRO A 372 26.03 -3.34 5.44
N PRO A 373 25.62 -2.35 4.61
CA PRO A 373 26.54 -1.53 3.85
C PRO A 373 27.66 -1.02 4.76
N GLY A 374 28.90 -1.45 4.45
CA GLY A 374 30.10 -1.08 5.19
C GLY A 374 30.22 0.44 5.25
N GLY A 375 29.86 1.00 6.40
CA GLY A 375 29.71 2.44 6.51
C GLY A 375 29.11 2.94 7.81
N SER A 376 29.46 2.37 8.96
CA SER A 376 29.61 3.16 10.19
C SER A 376 30.44 2.40 11.21
N GLU A 377 31.44 3.06 11.79
CA GLU A 377 32.34 2.52 12.82
C GLU A 377 31.64 2.22 14.17
N LYS A 378 30.29 2.19 14.23
CA LYS A 378 29.50 1.88 15.44
C LYS A 378 28.18 1.15 15.11
N CYS A 379 28.28 -0.12 14.69
CA CYS A 379 27.16 -1.05 14.65
C CYS A 379 26.46 -1.13 16.03
N VAL A 380 25.14 -0.93 16.09
CA VAL A 380 24.30 -1.03 17.29
C VAL A 380 24.38 -2.44 17.87
N TRP A 381 24.38 -3.46 17.01
CA TRP A 381 24.46 -4.86 17.43
C TRP A 381 25.82 -5.20 18.06
N ASN A 382 26.90 -4.54 17.65
CA ASN A 382 28.23 -4.70 18.26
C ASN A 382 28.34 -4.07 19.66
N GLN A 383 27.36 -3.26 20.08
CA GLN A 383 27.29 -2.74 21.45
C GLN A 383 26.71 -3.76 22.44
N LEU A 384 26.16 -4.87 21.94
CA LEU A 384 25.55 -5.93 22.74
C LEU A 384 26.43 -7.18 22.75
N PRO A 385 26.52 -7.89 23.89
CA PRO A 385 27.09 -9.23 23.92
C PRO A 385 26.37 -10.17 22.95
N LYS A 386 27.08 -11.14 22.36
CA LYS A 386 26.52 -12.08 21.37
C LYS A 386 25.37 -12.91 21.94
N GLU A 387 25.45 -13.22 23.24
CA GLU A 387 24.43 -13.94 24.00
C GLU A 387 23.14 -13.12 24.06
N VAL A 388 23.24 -11.82 24.35
CA VAL A 388 22.11 -10.90 24.37
C VAL A 388 21.45 -10.80 22.99
N VAL A 389 22.23 -10.70 21.93
CA VAL A 389 21.70 -10.67 20.55
C VAL A 389 20.94 -11.97 20.24
N THR A 390 21.49 -13.11 20.66
CA THR A 390 20.86 -14.42 20.49
C THR A 390 19.55 -14.52 21.25
N ASP A 391 19.51 -14.08 22.52
CA ASP A 391 18.31 -14.10 23.34
C ASP A 391 17.22 -13.17 22.80
N VAL A 392 17.61 -11.95 22.42
CA VAL A 392 16.74 -10.98 21.75
C VAL A 392 16.10 -11.59 20.51
N SER A 393 16.89 -12.31 19.70
CA SER A 393 16.39 -12.97 18.49
C SER A 393 15.34 -14.05 18.74
N ARG A 394 15.33 -14.65 19.94
CA ARG A 394 14.43 -15.74 20.34
C ARG A 394 13.24 -15.30 21.18
N ARG A 395 13.17 -14.02 21.55
CA ARG A 395 12.13 -13.47 22.44
C ARG A 395 11.35 -12.31 21.85
N VAL A 396 11.92 -11.59 20.90
CA VAL A 396 11.22 -10.53 20.17
C VAL A 396 10.49 -11.17 18.99
N VAL A 397 9.18 -10.95 18.90
CA VAL A 397 8.30 -11.48 17.85
C VAL A 397 7.65 -10.34 17.07
N SER A 398 7.11 -10.63 15.89
CA SER A 398 6.23 -9.70 15.18
C SER A 398 4.78 -10.17 15.28
N LEU A 399 3.86 -9.24 15.58
CA LEU A 399 2.42 -9.48 15.66
C LEU A 399 1.70 -8.68 14.59
N ALA A 400 0.61 -9.25 14.08
CA ALA A 400 -0.35 -8.54 13.26
C ALA A 400 -1.77 -8.93 13.64
N SER A 401 -2.68 -7.96 13.57
CA SER A 401 -4.13 -8.19 13.72
C SER A 401 -4.84 -8.02 12.40
N PHE A 402 -5.89 -8.81 12.16
CA PHE A 402 -6.62 -8.86 10.90
C PHE A 402 -8.13 -8.85 11.12
N ASN A 403 -8.82 -8.02 10.33
CA ASN A 403 -10.25 -8.11 10.12
C ASN A 403 -10.49 -8.91 8.82
N GLY A 404 -10.88 -10.18 8.97
CA GLY A 404 -10.91 -11.13 7.86
C GLY A 404 -9.53 -11.29 7.21
N TYR A 405 -9.40 -10.85 5.96
CA TYR A 405 -8.13 -10.88 5.21
C TYR A 405 -7.36 -9.56 5.19
N VAL A 406 -7.93 -8.51 5.77
CA VAL A 406 -7.34 -7.17 5.78
C VAL A 406 -6.62 -6.94 7.10
N ARG A 407 -5.34 -6.61 7.04
CA ARG A 407 -4.56 -6.31 8.23
C ARG A 407 -4.99 -4.97 8.83
N SER A 408 -5.30 -4.98 10.12
CA SER A 408 -5.65 -3.79 10.90
C SER A 408 -4.39 -3.13 11.51
N PHE A 409 -3.54 -3.93 12.14
CA PHE A 409 -2.34 -3.44 12.82
C PHE A 409 -1.17 -4.41 12.67
N ALA A 410 0.05 -3.90 12.73
CA ALA A 410 1.27 -4.72 12.83
C ALA A 410 2.30 -4.06 13.74
N CYS A 411 3.02 -4.86 14.53
CA CYS A 411 3.95 -4.34 15.50
C CYS A 411 4.99 -5.38 15.94
N THR A 412 5.89 -4.93 16.81
CA THR A 412 6.82 -5.80 17.54
C THR A 412 6.18 -6.20 18.87
N SER A 413 6.55 -7.34 19.42
CA SER A 413 6.14 -7.74 20.77
C SER A 413 7.23 -8.56 21.46
N LEU A 414 7.09 -8.73 22.78
CA LEU A 414 8.06 -9.41 23.63
C LEU A 414 7.43 -10.66 24.24
N LEU A 415 8.06 -11.82 24.06
CA LEU A 415 7.74 -13.02 24.83
C LEU A 415 8.19 -12.82 26.27
N ILE A 416 7.27 -13.01 27.21
CA ILE A 416 7.51 -12.88 28.65
C ILE A 416 7.02 -14.13 29.40
N LYS A 417 7.55 -14.33 30.59
CA LYS A 417 7.03 -15.28 31.57
C LYS A 417 6.03 -14.57 32.48
N LEU A 418 4.77 -15.01 32.48
CA LEU A 418 3.71 -14.50 33.34
C LEU A 418 3.55 -15.40 34.58
N GLY A 419 3.36 -14.77 35.75
CA GLY A 419 3.10 -15.46 37.02
C GLY A 419 4.36 -15.74 37.87
N SER A 420 4.17 -15.82 39.19
CA SER A 420 5.25 -16.07 40.16
C SER A 420 5.58 -17.56 40.34
N ASN A 421 4.62 -18.46 40.11
CA ASN A 421 4.74 -19.89 40.45
C ASN A 421 4.89 -20.76 39.19
N ALA A 422 3.84 -20.85 38.36
CA ALA A 422 3.89 -21.52 37.06
C ALA A 422 4.08 -20.47 35.95
N LYS A 423 5.33 -20.26 35.53
CA LYS A 423 5.71 -19.23 34.56
C LYS A 423 5.21 -19.58 33.15
N GLN A 424 3.99 -19.18 32.84
CA GLN A 424 3.39 -19.38 31.52
C GLN A 424 4.01 -18.40 30.51
N THR A 425 4.35 -18.90 29.33
CA THR A 425 4.88 -18.03 28.27
C THR A 425 3.74 -17.32 27.55
N VAL A 426 3.76 -16.00 27.58
CA VAL A 426 2.80 -15.13 26.90
C VAL A 426 3.53 -14.03 26.14
N ILE A 427 2.80 -13.25 25.36
CA ILE A 427 3.32 -12.13 24.59
C ILE A 427 2.82 -10.82 25.19
N LEU A 428 3.75 -9.96 25.58
CA LEU A 428 3.51 -8.58 25.95
C LEU A 428 3.56 -7.69 24.70
N THR A 429 2.50 -6.92 24.48
CA THR A 429 2.40 -5.99 23.35
C THR A 429 1.57 -4.75 23.69
N SER A 430 1.47 -3.84 22.73
CA SER A 430 0.62 -2.67 22.78
C SER A 430 -0.85 -3.02 22.55
N ALA A 431 -1.78 -2.48 23.35
CA ALA A 431 -3.22 -2.67 23.12
C ALA A 431 -3.71 -2.04 21.81
N SER A 432 -2.93 -1.15 21.18
CA SER A 432 -3.20 -0.64 19.82
C SER A 432 -3.35 -1.76 18.78
N LEU A 433 -2.83 -2.96 19.04
CA LEU A 433 -3.02 -4.13 18.17
C LEU A 433 -4.50 -4.50 17.99
N VAL A 434 -5.33 -4.29 19.02
CA VAL A 434 -6.71 -4.79 19.11
C VAL A 434 -7.74 -3.69 19.33
N ARG A 435 -7.35 -2.41 19.21
CA ARG A 435 -8.30 -1.29 19.34
C ARG A 435 -9.20 -1.21 18.12
N ASP A 436 -10.44 -0.81 18.35
CA ASP A 436 -11.37 -0.51 17.27
C ASP A 436 -10.91 0.72 16.46
N CYS A 437 -11.10 0.65 15.15
CA CYS A 437 -10.63 1.68 14.23
C CYS A 437 -11.48 2.96 14.24
N CYS A 438 -12.72 2.88 14.72
CA CYS A 438 -13.66 4.01 14.83
C CYS A 438 -13.68 4.59 16.25
N ASN A 439 -13.51 3.75 17.27
CA ASN A 439 -13.51 4.13 18.67
C ASN A 439 -12.31 3.51 19.41
N GLU A 440 -11.23 4.28 19.52
CA GLU A 440 -10.01 3.84 20.18
C GLU A 440 -10.22 3.51 21.68
N ASP A 441 -11.35 3.87 22.31
CA ASP A 441 -11.62 3.59 23.73
C ASP A 441 -12.11 2.16 24.02
N ILE A 442 -12.35 1.35 22.97
CA ILE A 442 -12.77 -0.04 23.06
C ILE A 442 -11.84 -0.97 22.26
N ILE A 443 -11.94 -2.27 22.54
CA ILE A 443 -11.29 -3.31 21.74
C ILE A 443 -12.27 -3.82 20.67
N ASP A 444 -11.72 -4.30 19.56
CA ASP A 444 -12.42 -5.08 18.55
C ASP A 444 -12.06 -6.56 18.75
N ASP A 445 -13.00 -7.31 19.32
CA ASP A 445 -12.86 -8.74 19.62
C ASP A 445 -13.04 -9.64 18.39
N SER A 446 -13.45 -9.09 17.25
CA SER A 446 -13.56 -9.81 15.98
C SER A 446 -12.20 -9.99 15.28
N LEU A 447 -11.17 -9.27 15.73
CA LEU A 447 -9.84 -9.32 15.13
C LEU A 447 -9.15 -10.65 15.42
N THR A 448 -8.56 -11.23 14.38
CA THR A 448 -7.66 -12.38 14.50
C THR A 448 -6.22 -11.90 14.68
N ILE A 449 -5.44 -12.58 15.52
CA ILE A 449 -4.05 -12.24 15.80
C ILE A 449 -3.14 -13.32 15.22
N GLU A 450 -2.15 -12.92 14.44
CA GLU A 450 -1.06 -13.77 14.00
C GLU A 450 0.26 -13.34 14.64
N VAL A 451 1.03 -14.33 15.06
CA VAL A 451 2.35 -14.17 15.66
C VAL A 451 3.38 -14.81 14.76
N PHE A 452 4.48 -14.11 14.52
CA PHE A 452 5.60 -14.59 13.73
C PHE A 452 6.93 -14.48 14.50
N LEU A 453 7.65 -15.61 14.57
CA LEU A 453 9.01 -15.71 15.08
C LEU A 453 9.88 -16.48 14.08
N PRO A 454 10.98 -15.89 13.58
CA PRO A 454 11.93 -16.64 12.77
C PRO A 454 12.64 -17.78 13.55
N PRO A 455 13.04 -18.87 12.88
CA PRO A 455 12.79 -19.15 11.46
C PRO A 455 11.41 -19.76 11.21
N ASN A 456 10.63 -19.16 10.31
CA ASN A 456 9.37 -19.72 9.77
C ASN A 456 8.32 -20.19 10.80
N GLN A 457 8.35 -19.70 12.05
CA GLN A 457 7.37 -20.09 13.06
C GLN A 457 6.21 -19.09 13.07
N ARG A 458 5.03 -19.53 12.61
CA ARG A 458 3.79 -18.76 12.66
C ARG A 458 2.76 -19.48 13.54
N ALA A 459 2.03 -18.72 14.33
CA ALA A 459 0.97 -19.23 15.18
C ALA A 459 -0.14 -18.18 15.33
N GLY A 460 -1.37 -18.64 15.55
CA GLY A 460 -2.45 -17.77 15.98
C GLY A 460 -2.27 -17.35 17.44
N GLY A 461 -2.63 -16.12 17.75
CA GLY A 461 -2.70 -15.59 19.11
C GLY A 461 -4.14 -15.54 19.63
N THR A 462 -4.29 -15.60 20.96
CA THR A 462 -5.55 -15.31 21.66
C THR A 462 -5.30 -14.13 22.61
N LEU A 463 -6.12 -13.08 22.54
CA LEU A 463 -6.05 -11.98 23.48
C LEU A 463 -6.57 -12.45 24.84
N GLU A 464 -5.72 -12.40 25.86
CA GLU A 464 -6.05 -12.83 27.22
C GLU A 464 -6.44 -11.63 28.09
N PHE A 465 -5.54 -10.65 28.16
CA PHE A 465 -5.72 -9.47 28.99
C PHE A 465 -5.39 -8.18 28.25
N TYR A 466 -5.99 -7.08 28.70
CA TYR A 466 -5.64 -5.77 28.20
C TYR A 466 -5.82 -4.66 29.25
N ASN A 467 -5.09 -3.57 29.10
CA ASN A 467 -5.28 -2.33 29.82
C ASN A 467 -5.18 -1.17 28.82
N LEU A 468 -6.29 -0.49 28.56
CA LEU A 468 -6.33 0.59 27.57
C LEU A 468 -5.69 1.90 28.08
N ASP A 469 -5.59 2.11 29.39
CA ASP A 469 -5.01 3.33 29.96
C ASP A 469 -3.48 3.35 29.86
N TYR A 470 -2.85 2.19 30.07
CA TYR A 470 -1.42 1.95 29.88
C TYR A 470 -1.07 1.37 28.50
N ASN A 471 -2.09 1.08 27.70
CA ASN A 471 -2.00 0.49 26.35
C ASN A 471 -1.19 -0.82 26.33
N ILE A 472 -1.51 -1.71 27.26
CA ILE A 472 -0.90 -3.04 27.40
C ILE A 472 -1.90 -4.09 26.90
N ALA A 473 -1.42 -5.06 26.13
CA ALA A 473 -2.17 -6.27 25.81
C ALA A 473 -1.28 -7.51 26.04
N ILE A 474 -1.91 -8.58 26.52
CA ILE A 474 -1.30 -9.89 26.74
C ILE A 474 -1.96 -10.90 25.82
N VAL A 475 -1.14 -11.57 25.01
CA VAL A 475 -1.60 -12.55 24.02
C VAL A 475 -0.97 -13.90 24.34
N SER A 476 -1.79 -14.94 24.41
CA SER A 476 -1.32 -16.33 24.49
C SER A 476 -1.12 -16.92 23.09
N LEU A 477 -0.25 -17.92 23.00
CA LEU A 477 0.02 -18.63 21.75
C LEU A 477 -0.88 -19.87 21.65
N LYS A 478 -1.61 -20.03 20.55
CA LYS A 478 -2.37 -21.27 20.28
C LYS A 478 -1.45 -22.47 20.00
N LYS A 479 -0.24 -22.20 19.50
CA LYS A 479 0.80 -23.20 19.24
C LYS A 479 2.13 -22.68 19.77
N ASN A 480 2.80 -23.52 20.57
CA ASN A 480 4.11 -23.19 21.12
C ASN A 480 5.17 -23.08 20.01
N PHE A 481 6.07 -22.11 20.19
CA PHE A 481 7.27 -21.97 19.37
C PHE A 481 8.43 -22.76 19.97
N ASN A 482 9.33 -23.18 19.09
CA ASN A 482 10.57 -23.87 19.42
C ASN A 482 11.70 -22.86 19.65
N ALA A 483 12.63 -23.21 20.54
CA ALA A 483 13.85 -22.44 20.81
C ALA A 483 13.61 -20.96 21.20
N ILE A 484 12.56 -20.71 21.98
CA ILE A 484 12.24 -19.38 22.53
C ILE A 484 13.05 -19.03 23.78
N CYS A 485 13.21 -17.73 24.06
CA CYS A 485 13.91 -17.23 25.27
C CYS A 485 13.08 -16.13 25.98
N PRO A 486 11.89 -16.45 26.52
CA PRO A 486 10.99 -15.43 27.09
C PRO A 486 11.65 -14.66 28.25
N ASP A 487 11.43 -13.34 28.28
CA ASP A 487 11.95 -12.45 29.32
C ASP A 487 11.21 -12.69 30.66
N ASP A 488 11.99 -12.80 31.73
CA ASP A 488 11.45 -12.97 33.07
C ASP A 488 11.21 -11.60 33.70
N ILE A 489 10.08 -10.99 33.32
CA ILE A 489 9.77 -9.60 33.65
C ILE A 489 9.63 -9.35 35.16
N PHE A 490 9.50 -10.37 36.00
CA PHE A 490 9.39 -10.23 37.46
C PHE A 490 10.73 -10.35 38.19
N THR A 491 11.77 -10.87 37.55
CA THR A 491 13.11 -11.01 38.17
C THR A 491 13.76 -9.65 38.35
N GLU A 492 14.25 -9.32 39.55
CA GLU A 492 14.94 -8.04 39.77
C GLU A 492 16.12 -7.89 38.82
N SER A 493 16.11 -6.81 38.04
CA SER A 493 17.22 -6.47 37.17
C SER A 493 18.22 -5.65 37.98
N ALA A 494 19.52 -5.92 37.82
CA ALA A 494 20.56 -5.10 38.43
C ALA A 494 20.30 -3.60 38.18
N LYS A 495 20.53 -2.75 39.20
CA LYS A 495 20.33 -1.31 39.09
C LYS A 495 21.08 -0.77 37.86
N ASN A 496 20.34 -0.23 36.91
CA ASN A 496 20.91 0.40 35.72
C ASN A 496 21.56 1.73 36.07
N SER A 497 22.89 1.76 36.09
CA SER A 497 23.66 3.01 36.13
C SER A 497 23.81 3.66 34.75
N SER A 498 23.59 2.90 33.67
CA SER A 498 23.73 3.39 32.29
C SER A 498 22.46 4.07 31.79
N LYS A 499 22.60 5.27 31.22
CA LYS A 499 21.53 5.95 30.49
C LYS A 499 21.32 5.41 29.08
N LYS A 500 22.26 4.61 28.56
CA LYS A 500 22.18 4.05 27.19
C LYS A 500 21.19 2.91 27.11
N VAL A 501 20.34 2.99 26.10
CA VAL A 501 19.27 2.05 25.82
C VAL A 501 19.20 1.73 24.33
N ILE A 502 18.67 0.56 24.00
CA ILE A 502 18.50 0.09 22.63
C ILE A 502 17.04 -0.32 22.46
N ALA A 503 16.34 0.30 21.52
CA ALA A 503 15.01 -0.11 21.12
C ALA A 503 15.12 -1.22 20.08
N ILE A 504 14.48 -2.36 20.34
CA ILE A 504 14.46 -3.50 19.44
C ILE A 504 13.09 -3.63 18.78
N GLY A 505 13.10 -3.88 17.48
CA GLY A 505 11.95 -4.17 16.66
C GLY A 505 12.10 -5.47 15.89
N ARG A 506 11.00 -5.90 15.27
CA ARG A 506 10.99 -6.95 14.25
C ARG A 506 10.02 -6.57 13.15
N ASP A 507 10.45 -6.71 11.89
CA ASP A 507 9.61 -6.35 10.76
C ASP A 507 8.46 -7.36 10.58
N ALA A 508 7.31 -6.88 10.11
CA ALA A 508 6.08 -7.68 9.99
C ALA A 508 6.06 -8.67 8.82
N LYS A 509 7.00 -8.54 7.90
CA LYS A 509 7.00 -9.22 6.61
C LYS A 509 7.94 -10.43 6.61
N PHE A 510 9.20 -10.19 6.93
CA PHE A 510 10.30 -11.17 6.94
C PHE A 510 10.81 -11.48 8.34
N GLY A 511 10.44 -10.67 9.34
CA GLY A 511 10.85 -10.92 10.71
C GLY A 511 12.31 -10.57 10.99
N ILE A 512 12.95 -9.75 10.15
CA ILE A 512 14.28 -9.19 10.34
C ILE A 512 14.27 -8.36 11.62
N LEU A 513 15.30 -8.55 12.44
CA LEU A 513 15.50 -7.77 13.64
C LEU A 513 15.96 -6.36 13.27
N MET A 514 15.54 -5.39 14.06
CA MET A 514 15.94 -4.01 13.89
C MET A 514 16.27 -3.38 15.25
N ALA A 515 17.29 -2.52 15.31
CA ALA A 515 17.73 -1.92 16.56
C ALA A 515 18.12 -0.45 16.40
N ALA A 516 17.65 0.40 17.31
CA ALA A 516 18.07 1.80 17.40
C ALA A 516 18.64 2.09 18.79
N SER A 517 19.90 2.52 18.84
CA SER A 517 20.55 2.98 20.06
C SER A 517 20.12 4.42 20.42
N GLY A 518 20.11 4.73 21.71
CA GLY A 518 19.78 6.03 22.25
C GLY A 518 20.02 6.10 23.74
N GLU A 519 19.50 7.15 24.36
CA GLU A 519 19.62 7.43 25.78
C GLU A 519 18.26 7.82 26.36
N MET A 520 18.04 7.46 27.62
CA MET A 520 16.86 7.90 28.37
C MET A 520 16.92 9.40 28.62
N LYS A 521 15.81 10.09 28.36
CA LYS A 521 15.66 11.53 28.63
C LYS A 521 15.04 11.77 30.00
N CYS A 522 15.50 12.83 30.65
CA CYS A 522 14.84 13.38 31.84
C CYS A 522 13.63 14.24 31.41
N GLY A 523 12.43 13.85 31.84
CA GLY A 523 11.19 14.58 31.58
C GLY A 523 10.41 14.11 30.35
N ASN A 524 9.19 14.65 30.19
CA ASN A 524 8.21 14.25 29.17
C ASN A 524 7.99 15.31 28.07
N ARG A 525 8.84 16.35 28.01
CA ARG A 525 8.74 17.39 26.97
C ARG A 525 8.94 16.79 25.58
N GLY A 526 7.92 16.94 24.73
CA GLY A 526 7.92 16.42 23.34
C GLY A 526 7.11 15.14 23.12
N CYS A 527 6.53 14.55 24.16
CA CYS A 527 5.57 13.44 24.05
C CYS A 527 4.19 13.95 23.62
N LYS A 528 3.53 13.28 22.68
CA LYS A 528 2.13 13.55 22.30
C LYS A 528 1.12 12.63 22.97
N LEU A 529 1.57 11.72 23.84
CA LEU A 529 0.71 10.77 24.54
C LEU A 529 0.22 11.35 25.87
N ASP A 530 -1.04 11.07 26.23
CA ASP A 530 -1.67 11.60 27.45
C ASP A 530 -1.13 10.97 28.74
N CYS A 531 -0.59 9.76 28.64
CA CYS A 531 -0.15 8.99 29.79
C CYS A 531 1.08 9.63 30.46
N LYS A 532 0.93 10.11 31.70
CA LYS A 532 2.01 10.77 32.47
C LYS A 532 3.12 9.83 32.93
N ASP A 533 2.87 8.52 32.91
CA ASP A 533 3.80 7.49 33.37
C ASP A 533 4.79 7.04 32.30
N VAL A 534 4.67 7.53 31.06
CA VAL A 534 5.63 7.23 29.98
C VAL A 534 6.92 8.03 30.17
N GLN A 535 8.03 7.40 29.84
CA GLN A 535 9.34 8.03 29.75
C GLN A 535 9.77 8.13 28.28
N LEU A 536 10.80 8.93 28.01
CA LEU A 536 11.27 9.20 26.66
C LEU A 536 12.69 8.67 26.45
N SER A 537 12.97 8.17 25.26
CA SER A 537 14.32 7.87 24.79
C SER A 537 14.65 8.62 23.49
N THR A 538 15.94 8.80 23.20
CA THR A 538 16.42 9.34 21.92
C THR A 538 16.50 8.27 20.82
N CYS A 539 16.13 7.02 21.11
CA CYS A 539 16.03 5.98 20.10
C CYS A 539 15.08 6.44 18.99
N LYS A 540 15.48 6.31 17.73
CA LYS A 540 14.64 6.68 16.58
C LYS A 540 13.94 5.43 16.06
N ILE A 541 12.69 5.22 16.47
CA ILE A 541 11.89 4.09 15.98
C ILE A 541 10.85 4.54 14.95
N LYS A 542 10.24 3.54 14.31
CA LYS A 542 9.05 3.67 13.46
C LYS A 542 7.90 2.88 14.08
N LYS A 543 6.73 2.88 13.43
CA LYS A 543 5.56 2.10 13.86
C LYS A 543 5.86 0.64 14.13
N ALA A 544 6.75 0.03 13.32
CA ALA A 544 7.18 -1.35 13.51
C ALA A 544 7.64 -1.63 14.95
N GLY A 545 8.23 -0.65 15.64
CA GLY A 545 8.77 -0.79 17.00
C GLY A 545 7.75 -0.66 18.12
N ILE A 546 6.49 -0.31 17.84
CA ILE A 546 5.41 -0.29 18.84
C ILE A 546 5.32 -1.67 19.49
N GLY A 547 5.15 -1.74 20.81
CA GLY A 547 5.07 -2.99 21.57
C GLY A 547 6.41 -3.72 21.74
N GLY A 548 7.47 -3.29 21.03
CA GLY A 548 8.79 -3.87 21.12
C GLY A 548 9.54 -3.44 22.38
N PRO A 549 10.57 -4.21 22.80
CA PRO A 549 11.29 -3.92 24.02
C PRO A 549 12.32 -2.80 23.85
N LEU A 550 12.46 -2.00 24.90
CA LEU A 550 13.62 -1.17 25.19
C LEU A 550 14.51 -1.92 26.17
N ILE A 551 15.79 -2.12 25.83
CA ILE A 551 16.76 -2.83 26.65
C ILE A 551 17.95 -1.95 27.01
N ASN A 552 18.64 -2.27 28.10
CA ASN A 552 19.97 -1.73 28.39
C ASN A 552 21.06 -2.50 27.61
N LEU A 553 22.33 -2.10 27.75
CA LEU A 553 23.47 -2.80 27.14
C LEU A 553 23.70 -4.23 27.67
N ASN A 554 23.15 -4.55 28.85
CA ASN A 554 23.22 -5.89 29.44
C ASN A 554 22.08 -6.81 28.95
N GLY A 555 21.22 -6.34 28.05
CA GLY A 555 20.06 -7.10 27.56
C GLY A 555 18.85 -7.14 28.49
N SER A 556 18.88 -6.46 29.63
CA SER A 556 17.74 -6.39 30.56
C SER A 556 16.64 -5.49 30.03
N PHE A 557 15.40 -5.93 30.18
CA PHE A 557 14.21 -5.19 29.77
C PHE A 557 13.99 -3.93 30.63
N VAL A 558 13.98 -2.77 29.99
CA VAL A 558 13.77 -1.44 30.60
C VAL A 558 12.31 -1.00 30.47
N GLY A 559 11.65 -1.33 29.37
CA GLY A 559 10.26 -0.98 29.13
C GLY A 559 9.80 -1.28 27.71
N MET A 560 8.53 -0.96 27.41
CA MET A 560 7.88 -1.24 26.13
C MET A 560 7.72 0.05 25.32
N ASN A 561 8.13 0.04 24.05
CA ASN A 561 8.13 1.22 23.18
C ASN A 561 6.76 1.53 22.57
N PHE A 562 6.50 2.81 22.32
CA PHE A 562 5.37 3.35 21.55
C PHE A 562 5.84 4.37 20.53
N TYR A 563 4.97 4.73 19.59
CA TYR A 563 5.29 5.65 18.51
C TYR A 563 4.17 6.66 18.30
N ASP A 564 4.50 7.94 18.44
CA ASP A 564 3.59 9.08 18.27
C ASP A 564 3.99 10.01 17.09
N GLY A 565 4.97 9.57 16.30
CA GLY A 565 5.54 10.35 15.20
C GLY A 565 6.29 11.62 15.64
N SER A 566 6.69 11.71 16.91
CA SER A 566 7.63 12.75 17.37
C SER A 566 9.08 12.34 17.07
N GLY A 567 10.03 13.25 17.35
CA GLY A 567 11.47 12.99 17.22
C GLY A 567 12.09 12.17 18.36
N VAL A 568 11.26 11.67 19.28
CA VAL A 568 11.65 10.86 20.45
C VAL A 568 10.77 9.62 20.53
N THR A 569 11.23 8.60 21.26
CA THR A 569 10.44 7.38 21.47
C THR A 569 9.87 7.36 22.88
N PRO A 570 8.54 7.47 23.04
CA PRO A 570 7.90 7.19 24.32
C PRO A 570 7.93 5.69 24.63
N PHE A 571 8.14 5.35 25.89
CA PHE A 571 8.08 3.97 26.37
C PHE A 571 7.43 3.89 27.75
N LEU A 572 6.75 2.79 28.04
CA LEU A 572 6.23 2.49 29.38
C LEU A 572 7.29 1.72 30.17
N PRO A 573 7.78 2.24 31.31
CA PRO A 573 8.80 1.57 32.10
C PRO A 573 8.36 0.20 32.62
N ARG A 574 9.31 -0.73 32.72
CA ARG A 574 9.11 -2.10 33.22
C ARG A 574 8.34 -2.15 34.55
N HIS A 575 8.69 -1.31 35.53
CA HIS A 575 8.04 -1.33 36.84
C HIS A 575 6.54 -1.00 36.78
N LYS A 576 6.10 -0.18 35.81
CA LYS A 576 4.67 0.10 35.58
C LYS A 576 3.98 -1.11 34.96
N ILE A 577 4.62 -1.77 33.99
CA ILE A 577 4.11 -3.00 33.37
C ILE A 577 3.96 -4.10 34.43
N VAL A 578 4.99 -4.32 35.25
CA VAL A 578 4.97 -5.30 36.35
C VAL A 578 3.85 -5.00 37.33
N LYS A 579 3.62 -3.74 37.70
CA LYS A 579 2.51 -3.35 38.59
C LYS A 579 1.13 -3.69 38.02
N VAL A 580 0.96 -3.58 36.69
CA VAL A 580 -0.29 -3.95 36.02
C VAL A 580 -0.42 -5.48 35.99
N LEU A 581 0.66 -6.20 35.64
CA LEU A 581 0.65 -7.65 35.48
C LEU A 581 0.68 -8.42 36.81
N SER A 582 1.09 -7.82 37.92
CA SER A 582 1.07 -8.49 39.24
C SER A 582 -0.33 -8.74 39.78
N GLN A 583 -1.37 -8.25 39.09
CA GLN A 583 -2.78 -8.42 39.45
C GLN A 583 -3.41 -9.65 38.78
N VAL A 584 -2.70 -10.32 37.87
CA VAL A 584 -3.21 -11.48 37.12
C VAL A 584 -2.45 -12.75 37.50
N ASN A 585 -3.19 -13.83 37.75
CA ASN A 585 -2.61 -15.10 38.25
C ASN A 585 -2.80 -16.28 37.28
N SER A 586 -3.89 -16.34 36.53
CA SER A 586 -4.22 -17.41 35.58
C SER A 586 -4.75 -16.83 34.28
N LEU A 587 -4.57 -17.52 33.14
CA LEU A 587 -5.09 -17.06 31.86
C LEU A 587 -6.61 -17.29 31.77
N PRO A 588 -7.40 -16.33 31.26
CA PRO A 588 -8.84 -16.50 31.07
C PRO A 588 -9.19 -17.73 30.25
N SER A 589 -8.43 -18.01 29.19
CA SER A 589 -8.62 -19.19 28.35
C SER A 589 -8.43 -20.52 29.09
N GLU A 590 -7.50 -20.58 30.05
CA GLU A 590 -7.29 -21.76 30.91
C GLU A 590 -8.43 -21.94 31.92
N CYS A 591 -9.08 -20.84 32.30
CA CYS A 591 -10.23 -20.84 33.22
C CYS A 591 -11.59 -21.02 32.51
N GLY A 592 -11.60 -21.28 31.19
CA GLY A 592 -12.82 -21.49 30.41
C GLY A 592 -13.55 -20.21 29.99
N TYR A 593 -12.95 -19.03 30.15
CA TYR A 593 -13.50 -17.79 29.62
C TYR A 593 -13.19 -17.66 28.12
N ASN A 594 -14.20 -17.32 27.34
CA ASN A 594 -14.10 -17.16 25.88
C ASN A 594 -13.91 -15.69 25.44
N HIS A 595 -13.65 -14.79 26.37
CA HIS A 595 -13.49 -13.35 26.11
C HIS A 595 -12.30 -12.76 26.87
N PRO A 596 -11.61 -11.77 26.28
CA PRO A 596 -10.46 -11.11 26.92
C PRO A 596 -10.88 -10.30 28.15
N MET A 597 -10.06 -10.31 29.21
CA MET A 597 -10.37 -9.61 30.46
C MET A 597 -9.63 -8.26 30.57
N PRO A 598 -10.30 -7.15 30.92
CA PRO A 598 -9.62 -5.90 31.25
C PRO A 598 -8.89 -6.01 32.60
N ILE A 599 -7.68 -5.44 32.69
CA ILE A 599 -6.94 -5.31 33.95
C ILE A 599 -7.22 -3.93 34.56
N ASN A 600 -7.95 -3.90 35.67
CA ASN A 600 -8.29 -2.68 36.39
C ASN A 600 -7.20 -2.31 37.41
N VAL A 601 -6.57 -1.15 37.27
CA VAL A 601 -5.57 -0.69 38.24
C VAL A 601 -6.26 0.01 39.42
N ILE A 602 -6.25 -0.62 40.60
CA ILE A 602 -6.69 0.00 41.85
C ILE A 602 -5.78 1.22 42.14
N GLY A 603 -6.34 2.42 42.08
CA GLY A 603 -5.64 3.68 42.42
C GLY A 603 -5.44 4.70 41.29
N GLY A 604 -6.10 4.58 40.15
CA GLY A 604 -6.10 5.62 39.11
C GLY A 604 -6.81 6.91 39.58
N THR A 605 -6.08 8.02 39.68
CA THR A 605 -6.52 9.32 40.20
C THR A 605 -7.48 10.12 39.30
N LYS A 606 -8.09 9.51 38.27
CA LYS A 606 -9.07 10.21 37.43
C LYS A 606 -10.48 9.89 37.89
N LYS A 607 -11.11 10.85 38.58
CA LYS A 607 -12.58 10.96 38.62
C LYS A 607 -13.05 11.26 37.19
N GLY A 608 -13.68 10.29 36.53
CA GLY A 608 -14.35 10.46 35.24
C GLY A 608 -13.88 9.50 34.14
N ASN A 609 -14.80 9.13 33.24
CA ASN A 609 -14.69 8.16 32.14
C ASN A 609 -13.59 8.44 31.07
N GLN A 610 -12.59 9.29 31.32
CA GLN A 610 -11.65 9.75 30.30
C GLN A 610 -10.34 8.93 30.30
N LYS A 611 -10.29 7.92 29.44
CA LYS A 611 -9.12 7.06 29.19
C LYS A 611 -7.97 7.84 28.55
N ASN A 612 -6.73 7.38 28.74
CA ASN A 612 -5.57 7.97 28.06
C ASN A 612 -5.62 7.64 26.56
N LYS A 613 -5.37 8.64 25.70
CA LYS A 613 -5.30 8.41 24.24
C LYS A 613 -3.92 7.94 23.80
N TRP A 614 -3.91 7.08 22.79
CA TRP A 614 -2.70 6.46 22.24
C TRP A 614 -2.65 6.61 20.70
N PRO A 615 -2.64 7.85 20.19
CA PRO A 615 -2.75 8.09 18.75
C PRO A 615 -1.54 7.54 18.01
N VAL A 616 -1.81 6.69 17.00
CA VAL A 616 -0.80 6.18 16.08
C VAL A 616 -0.93 6.95 14.75
N PRO A 617 0.14 7.58 14.22
CA PRO A 617 0.04 8.39 13.01
C PRO A 617 -0.56 7.61 11.83
N LYS A 618 -1.61 8.08 11.15
CA LYS A 618 -2.21 7.31 10.05
C LYS A 618 -1.27 7.23 8.82
N PRO A 619 -1.26 6.09 8.08
CA PRO A 619 -0.56 6.00 6.79
C PRO A 619 -1.10 7.03 5.79
N TYR A 620 -0.22 7.59 4.97
CA TYR A 620 -0.61 8.54 3.91
C TYR A 620 0.39 8.53 2.76
N TRP A 621 -0.06 8.93 1.58
CA TRP A 621 0.78 9.03 0.39
C TRP A 621 1.49 10.38 0.31
N TYR A 622 2.72 10.36 -0.19
CA TYR A 622 3.56 11.54 -0.38
C TYR A 622 4.26 11.50 -1.74
N HIS A 623 4.28 12.64 -2.44
CA HIS A 623 5.11 12.84 -3.62
C HIS A 623 5.55 14.30 -3.70
N SER A 624 6.85 14.56 -3.80
CA SER A 624 7.45 15.89 -3.63
C SER A 624 7.06 16.91 -4.70
N GLU A 625 6.72 16.46 -5.91
CA GLU A 625 6.34 17.34 -7.02
C GLU A 625 4.81 17.49 -7.17
N LEU A 626 4.06 16.57 -6.57
CA LEU A 626 2.60 16.62 -6.55
C LEU A 626 2.05 17.24 -5.25
N GLN A 627 2.88 17.37 -4.20
CA GLN A 627 2.58 18.09 -2.96
C GLN A 627 3.51 19.30 -2.77
N ALA A 628 3.05 20.33 -2.05
CA ALA A 628 3.91 21.45 -1.67
C ALA A 628 4.89 21.05 -0.54
N ASN A 629 6.18 21.42 -0.72
CA ASN A 629 7.36 21.19 0.14
C ASN A 629 7.13 20.78 1.60
N VAL A 630 7.79 19.69 2.03
CA VAL A 630 8.59 19.64 3.27
C VAL A 630 9.86 18.78 3.03
N HIS A 631 11.02 19.44 3.01
CA HIS A 631 12.43 18.99 3.01
C HIS A 631 12.85 17.54 2.61
N ALA A 632 13.71 17.50 1.58
CA ALA A 632 14.88 16.64 1.29
C ALA A 632 14.91 15.15 1.71
N LEU A 633 14.84 14.23 0.72
CA LEU A 633 15.99 13.44 0.19
C LEU A 633 15.55 12.20 -0.64
N GLY A 634 16.29 11.98 -1.74
CA GLY A 634 16.50 10.67 -2.36
C GLY A 634 16.25 10.64 -3.87
N LYS A 635 17.28 10.28 -4.65
CA LYS A 635 17.27 10.09 -6.11
C LYS A 635 16.08 9.24 -6.58
N HIS A 636 15.47 9.68 -7.68
CA HIS A 636 14.37 9.06 -8.39
C HIS A 636 14.82 7.81 -9.16
N ILE A 637 14.10 6.71 -9.01
CA ILE A 637 14.10 5.59 -9.97
C ILE A 637 12.64 5.15 -10.15
N GLY A 638 12.05 5.63 -11.25
CA GLY A 638 10.69 5.44 -11.75
C GLY A 638 10.66 5.97 -13.19
N ARG A 639 9.50 6.01 -13.88
CA ARG A 639 9.42 6.77 -15.15
C ARG A 639 9.91 8.19 -14.85
N ARG A 640 11.04 8.57 -15.45
CA ARG A 640 11.64 9.88 -15.17
C ARG A 640 10.67 10.92 -15.69
N LEU A 641 10.24 11.78 -14.77
CA LEU A 641 9.84 13.13 -15.13
C LEU A 641 11.14 13.72 -15.69
N ASN A 642 11.22 13.84 -17.02
CA ASN A 642 12.41 14.39 -17.65
C ASN A 642 12.51 15.89 -17.35
#